data_AF-A0A0G1BB39-F1
#
_entry.id   AF-A0A0G1BB39-F1
#
_cell.length_a   1.000
_cell.length_b   1.000
_cell.length_c   1.000
_cell.angle_alpha   90.00
_cell.angle_beta   90.00
_cell.angle_gamma   90.00
#
_symmetry.space_group_name_H-M   'P 1'
#
loop_
_entity.id
_entity.type
_entity.pdbx_description
1 polymer ?
#
loop_
_entity_poly.entity_id
_entity_poly.type
_entity_poly.pdbx_seq_one_letter_code
_entity_poly.pdbx_strand_id
1 'polypeptide(L)'
;MLIKSGLGRKYRFPGHRREVEETAPWSVPGVENKRASISGWHIWLWLAGVVVLVAFGFRLFWLQAVQQKYWTELASKNQFSEKPILAPRGEIVTRDGKVIATSQSRVSMWFDPKVAGTDGFTVAREEIFKLLSFWSDGKKLWPALPPEKISPVLENLPQQVASVILAQTALPAGLLVKEEMTRFYPFDDIFSHVVGYVGPPSKAQQKGGEILPYEKVGQSGLEASYEESLHGERGTEFIQADAAGRYFEVRNIYFPKPGDKFNATLHYGLQNEIAIAMKNISKPAVAVMLDANTGEIYALYNKPSFSPNGLIAGDNKKIIEALDPKKQPLLNRAVLGQYPSGSLFKIVTALAGLAEHIITPQATVLSTGGIKLGDHFFPDWKAGGHGITNLAKALAESVNTFFYAVGGGGLGYDGMGASRLAEYARAFGLAQKTGVDLPNEAVGALPDPVKRKKLTGESWYQGDTYNFAIGQGDVLVTPLQIARAYSVVVSGGRLVQPHLNRDLIMTYKMIDYSEYLPTILVGLKQNITAGSGRELQSVSLNLYGKTGTAQYAKNKTHAWFVSFIKDEKGLPPLVLVVLVEGGGEGSSVALPVARDVWTWVKQINKEMIDNLKSDTNALLSFLQNQNDGIIIYTLGKLGRLENGYSREPLVSLLNNKNDDIRVLSIKNLAKIGDISLLPTFIQYAHSDESTEVRRESVSAIGRLRDEKTVPILVEFLKDNDPKVVMQAIRGLLVFSEKEDVRNALKKLIDHPNELIQEVINKELNGSLYKLDNSQNQVDFPNQLRNAIIHGDAKNALKHMPDESIHLTFTSPPYYNARDYSIYQSYDEYLKFLESIFKEVHRITKAGRFFILNTSPIIIPRISRAHSSKRYPIPYDIHPLLIKMGWEFIDDIVWVKSEASVKNRNAGFLQHRKPLAYKPNAVTEMIMVYRKKFDRLIDWNIQQYSWDTVKKSKVLDKYETSNVWRIEPTFDKVHSAVFPIELCNRVIRLYSFVGDLVFDPFAGSGTVGRAAINLERNFCLVEKEAKYVSRIKEEFNNNMNLFACDNNYPKYFDLENFIKSSNI
;
A
#
# COMPACT_ATOMS: atom_id res chain seq x y z
N MET A 1 -43.53 -0.69 -50.21
CA MET A 1 -43.20 -0.86 -51.64
C MET A 1 -42.81 -2.31 -51.82
N LEU A 2 -43.67 -3.17 -52.40
CA LEU A 2 -43.76 -3.42 -53.86
C LEU A 2 -42.35 -3.74 -54.42
N ILE A 3 -42.03 -4.84 -55.10
CA ILE A 3 -42.83 -5.72 -55.96
C ILE A 3 -41.87 -6.81 -56.54
N LYS A 4 -42.41 -8.00 -56.85
CA LYS A 4 -42.03 -8.96 -57.94
C LYS A 4 -40.61 -9.57 -57.96
N SER A 5 -40.46 -10.89 -57.84
CA SER A 5 -40.76 -11.99 -58.78
C SER A 5 -39.63 -12.27 -59.78
N GLY A 6 -39.27 -13.55 -59.95
CA GLY A 6 -38.95 -14.09 -61.27
C GLY A 6 -37.64 -14.87 -61.41
N LEU A 7 -37.77 -16.20 -61.30
CA LEU A 7 -37.29 -17.21 -62.26
C LEU A 7 -35.78 -17.28 -62.60
N GLY A 8 -35.14 -18.29 -62.00
CA GLY A 8 -34.77 -19.52 -62.71
C GLY A 8 -33.42 -19.59 -63.45
N ARG A 9 -32.58 -20.58 -63.10
CA ARG A 9 -32.39 -21.82 -63.88
C ARG A 9 -31.18 -22.66 -63.40
N LYS A 10 -31.44 -23.97 -63.29
CA LYS A 10 -30.64 -25.16 -63.69
C LYS A 10 -29.19 -25.30 -63.22
N TYR A 11 -28.88 -26.45 -62.62
CA TYR A 11 -28.08 -27.59 -63.18
C TYR A 11 -27.73 -28.57 -62.02
N ARG A 12 -28.32 -29.78 -62.02
CA ARG A 12 -27.73 -31.14 -62.26
C ARG A 12 -26.93 -31.80 -61.11
N PHE A 13 -27.53 -32.88 -60.56
CA PHE A 13 -27.03 -34.25 -60.24
C PHE A 13 -25.73 -34.50 -59.44
N PRO A 14 -25.46 -35.75 -58.97
CA PRO A 14 -26.32 -36.86 -58.49
C PRO A 14 -25.93 -37.26 -57.04
N GLY A 15 -26.61 -38.09 -56.24
CA GLY A 15 -27.41 -39.29 -56.47
C GLY A 15 -26.68 -40.49 -55.86
N HIS A 16 -27.35 -41.26 -54.98
CA HIS A 16 -27.39 -42.74 -54.93
C HIS A 16 -27.86 -43.23 -53.55
N ARG A 17 -29.09 -43.75 -53.48
CA ARG A 17 -29.30 -45.12 -53.00
C ARG A 17 -30.64 -45.67 -53.49
N ARG A 18 -30.56 -46.94 -53.88
CA ARG A 18 -31.46 -47.71 -54.75
C ARG A 18 -32.79 -48.08 -54.08
N GLU A 19 -33.75 -48.28 -54.98
CA GLU A 19 -35.01 -49.01 -54.86
C GLU A 19 -34.85 -50.42 -54.27
N VAL A 20 -35.94 -50.91 -53.66
CA VAL A 20 -36.67 -52.16 -54.03
C VAL A 20 -38.13 -51.87 -53.63
N GLU A 21 -39.08 -51.68 -54.56
CA GLU A 21 -40.02 -52.68 -55.12
C GLU A 21 -40.89 -53.33 -54.02
N GLU A 22 -42.24 -53.25 -54.02
CA GLU A 22 -43.15 -54.00 -54.89
C GLU A 22 -44.64 -53.55 -54.72
N THR A 23 -45.34 -53.43 -55.87
CA THR A 23 -46.72 -53.88 -56.21
C THR A 23 -47.99 -53.52 -55.38
N ALA A 24 -48.73 -52.52 -55.88
CA ALA A 24 -50.11 -52.56 -56.46
C ALA A 24 -51.31 -53.21 -55.70
N PRO A 25 -52.57 -53.12 -56.21
CA PRO A 25 -53.53 -52.04 -55.94
C PRO A 25 -54.92 -52.53 -55.47
N TRP A 26 -55.74 -51.67 -54.84
CA TRP A 26 -57.20 -51.86 -54.82
C TRP A 26 -57.93 -50.54 -55.12
N SER A 27 -58.81 -50.63 -56.10
CA SER A 27 -59.67 -49.58 -56.65
C SER A 27 -60.86 -49.26 -55.74
N VAL A 28 -61.24 -47.99 -55.70
CA VAL A 28 -62.46 -47.49 -55.05
C VAL A 28 -63.52 -47.26 -56.13
N PRO A 29 -64.74 -47.84 -56.04
CA PRO A 29 -65.91 -47.35 -56.75
C PRO A 29 -66.61 -46.28 -55.92
N GLY A 30 -66.95 -45.15 -56.55
CA GLY A 30 -67.52 -43.98 -55.89
C GLY A 30 -68.97 -44.16 -55.45
N VAL A 31 -69.38 -43.34 -54.48
CA VAL A 31 -70.79 -42.99 -54.22
C VAL A 31 -70.86 -41.56 -53.65
N GLU A 32 -71.51 -40.71 -54.44
CA GLU A 32 -72.39 -39.57 -54.14
C GLU A 32 -72.06 -38.49 -53.09
N ASN A 33 -72.05 -37.27 -53.61
CA ASN A 33 -72.22 -36.00 -52.91
C ASN A 33 -73.48 -35.97 -52.03
N LYS A 34 -73.30 -36.01 -50.71
CA LYS A 34 -74.22 -35.31 -49.78
C LYS A 34 -73.56 -34.02 -49.30
N ARG A 35 -74.00 -32.89 -49.85
CA ARG A 35 -73.75 -31.57 -49.27
C ARG A 35 -74.44 -31.51 -47.90
N ALA A 36 -73.69 -31.81 -46.84
CA ALA A 36 -74.11 -31.50 -45.48
C ALA A 36 -74.09 -29.96 -45.33
N SER A 37 -75.25 -29.35 -45.13
CA SER A 37 -75.32 -27.94 -44.75
C SER A 37 -74.64 -27.77 -43.40
N ILE A 38 -73.47 -27.15 -43.39
CA ILE A 38 -72.78 -26.76 -42.16
C ILE A 38 -73.70 -25.76 -41.44
N SER A 39 -74.35 -26.20 -40.37
CA SER A 39 -75.18 -25.32 -39.54
C SER A 39 -74.30 -24.17 -39.04
N GLY A 40 -74.82 -22.94 -39.00
CA GLY A 40 -74.04 -21.73 -38.69
C GLY A 40 -73.28 -21.81 -37.35
N TRP A 41 -73.67 -22.70 -36.44
CA TRP A 41 -73.00 -22.91 -35.15
C TRP A 41 -71.61 -23.57 -35.27
N HIS A 42 -71.37 -24.42 -36.28
CA HIS A 42 -70.04 -24.98 -36.54
C HIS A 42 -69.06 -23.92 -37.05
N ILE A 43 -69.55 -22.90 -37.78
CA ILE A 43 -68.73 -21.76 -38.22
C ILE A 43 -68.32 -20.93 -37.00
N TRP A 44 -69.23 -20.71 -36.05
CA TRP A 44 -68.91 -20.02 -34.80
C TRP A 44 -67.95 -20.79 -33.90
N LEU A 45 -68.08 -22.12 -33.81
CA LEU A 45 -67.11 -22.97 -33.09
C LEU A 45 -65.73 -22.95 -33.76
N TRP A 46 -65.69 -22.97 -35.09
CA TRP A 46 -64.43 -22.89 -35.84
C TRP A 46 -63.79 -21.51 -35.69
N LEU A 47 -64.57 -20.43 -35.77
CA LEU A 47 -64.10 -19.07 -35.49
C LEU A 47 -63.58 -18.92 -34.06
N ALA A 48 -64.29 -19.47 -33.07
CA ALA A 48 -63.82 -19.49 -31.69
C ALA A 48 -62.49 -20.26 -31.54
N GLY A 49 -62.38 -21.43 -32.19
CA GLY A 49 -61.14 -22.20 -32.21
C GLY A 49 -59.97 -21.45 -32.87
N VAL A 50 -60.22 -20.75 -33.97
CA VAL A 50 -59.22 -19.91 -34.65
C VAL A 50 -58.79 -18.74 -33.77
N VAL A 51 -59.72 -18.06 -33.09
CA VAL A 51 -59.38 -16.95 -32.19
C VAL A 51 -58.51 -17.44 -31.03
N VAL A 52 -58.82 -18.61 -30.45
CA VAL A 52 -58.01 -19.23 -29.40
C VAL A 52 -56.61 -19.58 -29.92
N LEU A 53 -56.49 -20.16 -31.10
CA LEU A 53 -55.20 -20.48 -31.73
C LEU A 53 -54.37 -19.23 -32.02
N VAL A 54 -55.01 -18.15 -32.49
CA VAL A 54 -54.35 -16.86 -32.71
C VAL A 54 -53.88 -16.26 -31.38
N ALA A 55 -54.67 -16.36 -30.31
CA ALA A 55 -54.28 -15.91 -28.98
C ALA A 55 -53.07 -16.69 -28.43
N PHE A 56 -53.06 -18.03 -28.59
CA PHE A 56 -51.90 -18.85 -28.23
C PHE A 56 -50.68 -18.52 -29.10
N GLY A 57 -50.86 -18.35 -30.41
CA GLY A 57 -49.80 -17.94 -31.33
C GLY A 57 -49.19 -16.60 -30.95
N PHE A 58 -50.02 -15.62 -30.59
CA PHE A 58 -49.58 -14.31 -30.11
C PHE A 58 -48.85 -14.42 -28.78
N ARG A 59 -49.35 -15.23 -27.84
CA ARG A 59 -48.68 -15.48 -26.55
C ARG A 59 -47.32 -16.15 -26.75
N LEU A 60 -47.22 -17.08 -27.68
CA LEU A 60 -45.99 -17.79 -27.99
C LEU A 60 -44.98 -16.87 -28.67
N PHE A 61 -45.42 -16.01 -29.60
CA PHE A 61 -44.62 -14.94 -30.19
C PHE A 61 -44.15 -13.93 -29.13
N TRP A 62 -45.03 -13.56 -28.19
CA TRP A 62 -44.65 -12.68 -27.08
C TRP A 62 -43.55 -13.28 -26.21
N LEU A 63 -43.63 -14.57 -25.89
CA LEU A 63 -42.60 -15.27 -25.11
C LEU A 63 -41.29 -15.46 -25.89
N GLN A 64 -41.39 -15.87 -27.17
CA GLN A 64 -40.25 -16.27 -28.00
C GLN A 64 -39.52 -15.11 -28.69
N ALA A 65 -40.22 -14.04 -29.06
CA ALA A 65 -39.66 -12.92 -29.82
C ALA A 65 -39.57 -11.63 -28.99
N VAL A 66 -40.62 -11.26 -28.25
CA VAL A 66 -40.63 -10.02 -27.46
C VAL A 66 -39.85 -10.19 -26.16
N GLN A 67 -40.10 -11.27 -25.41
CA GLN A 67 -39.38 -11.59 -24.18
C GLN A 67 -38.16 -12.49 -24.38
N GLN A 68 -37.72 -12.71 -25.63
CA GLN A 68 -36.58 -13.56 -25.96
C GLN A 68 -35.36 -13.22 -25.12
N LYS A 69 -34.98 -11.92 -25.06
CA LYS A 69 -33.82 -11.46 -24.32
C LYS A 69 -33.93 -11.78 -22.83
N TYR A 70 -35.09 -11.51 -22.24
CA TYR A 70 -35.35 -11.77 -20.82
C TYR A 70 -35.21 -13.27 -20.49
N TRP A 71 -35.86 -14.15 -21.26
CA TRP A 71 -35.79 -15.60 -21.02
C TRP A 71 -34.44 -16.21 -21.36
N THR A 72 -33.72 -15.67 -22.35
CA THR A 72 -32.36 -16.10 -22.70
C THR A 72 -31.35 -15.69 -21.63
N GLU A 73 -31.50 -14.50 -21.05
CA GLU A 73 -30.71 -14.05 -19.89
C GLU A 73 -31.01 -14.85 -18.62
N LEU A 74 -32.27 -15.20 -18.39
CA LEU A 74 -32.66 -16.04 -17.24
C LEU A 74 -32.13 -17.48 -17.41
N ALA A 75 -32.21 -18.04 -18.62
CA ALA A 75 -31.70 -19.37 -18.93
C ALA A 75 -30.17 -19.42 -18.85
N SER A 76 -29.46 -18.38 -19.32
CA SER A 76 -28.01 -18.31 -19.17
C SER A 76 -27.60 -18.14 -17.70
N LYS A 77 -28.31 -17.32 -16.91
CA LYS A 77 -28.12 -17.25 -15.44
C LYS A 77 -28.34 -18.59 -14.75
N ASN A 78 -29.30 -19.40 -15.20
CA ASN A 78 -29.55 -20.73 -14.63
C ASN A 78 -28.54 -21.80 -15.10
N GLN A 79 -27.82 -21.56 -16.20
CA GLN A 79 -26.85 -22.51 -16.76
C GLN A 79 -25.45 -22.38 -16.13
N PHE A 80 -25.14 -21.23 -15.50
CA PHE A 80 -23.84 -20.95 -14.91
C PHE A 80 -23.97 -20.74 -13.40
N SER A 81 -23.16 -21.47 -12.63
CA SER A 81 -22.99 -21.23 -11.20
C SER A 81 -21.81 -20.29 -11.01
N GLU A 82 -22.05 -19.16 -10.34
CA GLU A 82 -21.01 -18.22 -9.91
C GLU A 82 -20.37 -18.72 -8.62
N LYS A 83 -19.04 -18.92 -8.66
CA LYS A 83 -18.25 -19.31 -7.51
C LYS A 83 -17.25 -18.19 -7.19
N PRO A 84 -17.37 -17.52 -6.05
CA PRO A 84 -16.44 -16.46 -5.69
C PRO A 84 -15.05 -17.04 -5.37
N ILE A 85 -14.00 -16.31 -5.74
CA ILE A 85 -12.61 -16.59 -5.37
C ILE A 85 -12.18 -15.50 -4.39
N LEU A 86 -11.81 -15.88 -3.17
CA LEU A 86 -11.37 -14.93 -2.15
C LEU A 86 -10.04 -14.29 -2.54
N ALA A 87 -9.89 -13.00 -2.24
CA ALA A 87 -8.64 -12.29 -2.45
C ALA A 87 -7.62 -12.56 -1.34
N PRO A 88 -6.32 -12.65 -1.66
CA PRO A 88 -5.28 -12.54 -0.65
C PRO A 88 -5.39 -11.17 0.04
N ARG A 89 -5.42 -11.18 1.37
CA ARG A 89 -5.40 -9.92 2.14
C ARG A 89 -4.03 -9.25 2.04
N GLY A 90 -4.04 -7.93 2.07
CA GLY A 90 -2.83 -7.12 2.11
C GLY A 90 -1.94 -7.44 3.31
N GLU A 91 -0.62 -7.43 3.12
CA GLU A 91 0.33 -7.71 4.19
C GLU A 91 0.44 -6.53 5.17
N ILE A 92 0.62 -6.82 6.46
CA ILE A 92 0.96 -5.82 7.47
C ILE A 92 2.44 -5.99 7.81
N VAL A 93 3.23 -4.93 7.64
CA VAL A 93 4.69 -4.97 7.77
C VAL A 93 5.19 -3.89 8.73
N THR A 94 6.12 -4.24 9.62
CA THR A 94 6.74 -3.31 10.58
C THR A 94 7.71 -2.35 9.91
N ARG A 95 8.11 -1.30 10.64
CA ARG A 95 9.11 -0.31 10.20
C ARG A 95 10.44 -0.94 9.79
N ASP A 96 10.86 -2.00 10.49
CA ASP A 96 12.07 -2.78 10.24
C ASP A 96 11.87 -3.94 9.23
N GLY A 97 10.75 -3.94 8.49
CA GLY A 97 10.52 -4.82 7.35
C GLY A 97 10.04 -6.24 7.70
N LYS A 98 9.61 -6.50 8.93
CA LYS A 98 9.06 -7.80 9.34
C LYS A 98 7.58 -7.88 9.02
N VAL A 99 7.18 -8.94 8.33
CA VAL A 99 5.77 -9.23 8.04
C VAL A 99 5.11 -9.78 9.30
N ILE A 100 4.12 -9.05 9.82
CA ILE A 100 3.39 -9.39 11.06
C ILE A 100 1.99 -9.93 10.79
N ALA A 101 1.46 -9.75 9.58
CA ALA A 101 0.28 -10.45 9.07
C ALA A 101 0.40 -10.65 7.56
N THR A 102 0.10 -11.86 7.08
CA THR A 102 0.13 -12.21 5.64
C THR A 102 -0.93 -13.27 5.33
N SER A 103 -1.12 -13.58 4.06
CA SER A 103 -1.99 -14.67 3.61
C SER A 103 -1.16 -15.89 3.22
N GLN A 104 -1.53 -17.07 3.72
CA GLN A 104 -0.92 -18.34 3.35
C GLN A 104 -1.93 -19.22 2.62
N SER A 105 -1.46 -19.97 1.62
CA SER A 105 -2.28 -21.00 0.99
C SER A 105 -2.47 -22.16 1.97
N ARG A 106 -3.74 -22.50 2.25
CA ARG A 106 -4.12 -23.64 3.09
C ARG A 106 -5.17 -24.46 2.39
N VAL A 107 -5.13 -25.77 2.64
CA VAL A 107 -6.10 -26.71 2.09
C VAL A 107 -7.19 -26.95 3.13
N SER A 108 -8.44 -26.84 2.71
CA SER A 108 -9.63 -27.09 3.52
C SER A 108 -10.53 -28.11 2.84
N MET A 109 -11.22 -28.91 3.65
CA MET A 109 -12.22 -29.87 3.20
C MET A 109 -13.62 -29.32 3.44
N TRP A 110 -14.47 -29.45 2.43
CA TRP A 110 -15.83 -28.94 2.39
C TRP A 110 -16.81 -30.07 2.09
N PHE A 111 -18.05 -29.92 2.54
CA PHE A 111 -19.11 -30.90 2.32
C PHE A 111 -20.33 -30.27 1.63
N ASP A 112 -20.80 -30.90 0.56
CA ASP A 112 -22.01 -30.57 -0.17
C ASP A 112 -23.13 -31.58 0.13
N PRO A 113 -24.13 -31.21 0.94
CA PRO A 113 -25.21 -32.11 1.32
C PRO A 113 -26.11 -32.52 0.15
N LYS A 114 -26.13 -31.75 -0.95
CA LYS A 114 -26.98 -32.08 -2.12
C LYS A 114 -26.46 -33.27 -2.92
N VAL A 115 -25.14 -33.49 -2.88
CA VAL A 115 -24.46 -34.56 -3.62
C VAL A 115 -24.34 -35.84 -2.79
N ALA A 116 -24.24 -35.71 -1.47
CA ALA A 116 -23.95 -36.82 -0.56
C ALA A 116 -25.13 -37.77 -0.31
N GLY A 117 -26.38 -37.31 -0.49
CA GLY A 117 -27.57 -38.09 -0.10
C GLY A 117 -27.75 -38.19 1.42
N THR A 118 -28.72 -39.00 1.88
CA THR A 118 -29.14 -39.06 3.30
C THR A 118 -28.07 -39.61 4.24
N ASP A 119 -27.27 -40.58 3.81
CA ASP A 119 -26.24 -41.22 4.66
C ASP A 119 -24.80 -40.77 4.34
N GLY A 120 -24.63 -39.96 3.29
CA GLY A 120 -23.30 -39.63 2.76
C GLY A 120 -22.39 -38.87 3.71
N PHE A 121 -22.94 -38.10 4.66
CA PHE A 121 -22.14 -37.40 5.66
C PHE A 121 -21.42 -38.37 6.61
N THR A 122 -22.12 -39.42 7.05
CA THR A 122 -21.55 -40.44 7.94
C THR A 122 -20.54 -41.31 7.20
N VAL A 123 -20.85 -41.70 5.96
CA VAL A 123 -19.94 -42.48 5.11
C VAL A 123 -18.65 -41.71 4.82
N ALA A 124 -18.77 -40.45 4.40
CA ALA A 124 -17.63 -39.57 4.13
C ALA A 124 -16.74 -39.40 5.36
N ARG A 125 -17.34 -39.22 6.54
CA ARG A 125 -16.61 -39.11 7.82
C ARG A 125 -15.78 -40.37 8.12
N GLU A 126 -16.39 -41.55 8.03
CA GLU A 126 -15.71 -42.81 8.33
C GLU A 126 -14.57 -43.11 7.33
N GLU A 127 -14.77 -42.83 6.04
CA GLU A 127 -13.73 -43.02 5.02
C GLU A 127 -12.55 -42.07 5.20
N ILE A 128 -12.82 -40.78 5.46
CA ILE A 128 -11.76 -39.81 5.75
C ILE A 128 -11.02 -40.16 7.05
N PHE A 129 -11.69 -40.63 8.09
CA PHE A 129 -11.01 -41.01 9.33
C PHE A 129 -10.23 -42.33 9.24
N LYS A 130 -10.60 -43.23 8.33
CA LYS A 130 -9.72 -44.36 7.97
C LYS A 130 -8.45 -43.85 7.29
N LEU A 131 -8.61 -42.96 6.31
CA LEU A 131 -7.50 -42.40 5.55
C LEU A 131 -6.54 -41.56 6.43
N LEU A 132 -7.10 -40.81 7.39
CA LEU A 132 -6.38 -39.90 8.28
C LEU A 132 -6.19 -40.50 9.68
N SER A 133 -6.04 -41.82 9.80
CA SER A 133 -5.87 -42.51 11.08
C SER A 133 -4.68 -41.99 11.92
N PHE A 134 -3.68 -41.37 11.28
CA PHE A 134 -2.54 -40.71 11.92
C PHE A 134 -2.85 -39.31 12.49
N TRP A 135 -3.95 -38.68 12.07
CA TRP A 135 -4.36 -37.34 12.51
C TRP A 135 -5.52 -37.44 13.51
N SER A 136 -5.19 -37.56 14.79
CA SER A 136 -6.14 -37.76 15.89
C SER A 136 -7.10 -36.58 16.11
N ASP A 137 -6.68 -35.36 15.78
CA ASP A 137 -7.50 -34.15 16.00
C ASP A 137 -8.65 -34.01 15.00
N GLY A 138 -8.54 -34.59 13.80
CA GLY A 138 -9.58 -34.51 12.77
C GLY A 138 -10.95 -35.02 13.24
N LYS A 139 -10.97 -36.00 14.16
CA LYS A 139 -12.20 -36.51 14.77
C LYS A 139 -12.94 -35.48 15.62
N LYS A 140 -12.20 -34.61 16.31
CA LYS A 140 -12.77 -33.57 17.18
C LYS A 140 -13.27 -32.37 16.39
N LEU A 141 -12.64 -32.09 15.25
CA LEU A 141 -12.93 -30.93 14.41
C LEU A 141 -14.10 -31.17 13.45
N TRP A 142 -14.42 -32.43 13.15
CA TRP A 142 -15.53 -32.77 12.26
C TRP A 142 -16.89 -32.39 12.87
N PRO A 143 -17.80 -31.75 12.11
CA PRO A 143 -19.09 -31.32 12.63
C PRO A 143 -19.95 -32.48 13.14
N ALA A 144 -20.64 -32.29 14.26
CA ALA A 144 -21.52 -33.30 14.84
C ALA A 144 -22.77 -33.59 13.98
N LEU A 145 -23.23 -32.61 13.21
CA LEU A 145 -24.40 -32.70 12.33
C LEU A 145 -24.02 -32.32 10.89
N PRO A 146 -24.68 -32.91 9.87
CA PRO A 146 -24.46 -32.54 8.48
C PRO A 146 -24.88 -31.07 8.24
N PRO A 147 -24.06 -30.28 7.51
CA PRO A 147 -24.42 -28.89 7.21
C PRO A 147 -25.57 -28.84 6.19
N GLU A 148 -26.47 -27.86 6.33
CA GLU A 148 -27.61 -27.67 5.41
C GLU A 148 -27.24 -27.06 4.05
N LYS A 149 -26.06 -26.44 3.97
CA LYS A 149 -25.49 -25.81 2.77
C LYS A 149 -24.04 -26.26 2.61
N ILE A 150 -23.46 -25.96 1.45
CA ILE A 150 -22.03 -26.21 1.20
C ILE A 150 -21.21 -25.44 2.24
N SER A 151 -20.52 -26.16 3.11
CA SER A 151 -19.79 -25.61 4.26
C SER A 151 -18.47 -26.35 4.47
N PRO A 152 -17.45 -25.69 5.05
CA PRO A 152 -16.23 -26.38 5.44
C PRO A 152 -16.53 -27.38 6.57
N VAL A 153 -15.92 -28.57 6.49
CA VAL A 153 -15.97 -29.61 7.53
C VAL A 153 -14.64 -29.78 8.25
N LEU A 154 -13.51 -29.46 7.58
CA LEU A 154 -12.18 -29.39 8.18
C LEU A 154 -11.42 -28.23 7.54
N GLU A 155 -11.16 -27.16 8.30
CA GLU A 155 -10.41 -25.99 7.83
C GLU A 155 -8.92 -26.12 8.15
N ASN A 156 -8.06 -25.49 7.34
CA ASN A 156 -6.61 -25.35 7.60
C ASN A 156 -5.88 -26.67 7.86
N LEU A 157 -6.05 -27.65 6.97
CA LEU A 157 -5.46 -28.97 7.13
C LEU A 157 -3.92 -28.87 7.27
N PRO A 158 -3.30 -29.60 8.21
CA PRO A 158 -1.85 -29.70 8.29
C PRO A 158 -1.27 -30.17 6.96
N GLN A 159 -0.09 -29.67 6.57
CA GLN A 159 0.49 -29.95 5.25
C GLN A 159 0.56 -31.45 4.92
N GLN A 160 0.92 -32.28 5.90
CA GLN A 160 0.99 -33.74 5.74
C GLN A 160 -0.39 -34.35 5.44
N VAL A 161 -1.43 -33.87 6.13
CA VAL A 161 -2.82 -34.29 5.94
C VAL A 161 -3.33 -33.83 4.57
N ALA A 162 -3.07 -32.57 4.22
CA ALA A 162 -3.41 -31.99 2.94
C ALA A 162 -2.80 -32.77 1.77
N SER A 163 -1.51 -33.13 1.84
CA SER A 163 -0.84 -33.91 0.80
C SER A 163 -1.48 -35.29 0.59
N VAL A 164 -1.87 -35.98 1.67
CA VAL A 164 -2.53 -37.30 1.59
C VAL A 164 -3.91 -37.19 0.92
N ILE A 165 -4.66 -36.15 1.26
CA ILE A 165 -5.99 -35.89 0.69
C ILE A 165 -5.88 -35.48 -0.79
N LEU A 166 -4.95 -34.58 -1.13
CA LEU A 166 -4.71 -34.14 -2.51
C LEU A 166 -4.19 -35.28 -3.41
N ALA A 167 -3.54 -36.29 -2.84
CA ALA A 167 -3.11 -37.48 -3.56
C ALA A 167 -4.24 -38.48 -3.89
N GLN A 168 -5.45 -38.30 -3.31
CA GLN A 168 -6.59 -39.17 -3.63
C GLN A 168 -7.12 -38.88 -5.03
N THR A 169 -7.29 -39.94 -5.84
CA THR A 169 -7.86 -39.84 -7.18
C THR A 169 -9.38 -39.64 -7.18
N ALA A 170 -10.05 -40.00 -6.07
CA ALA A 170 -11.47 -39.80 -5.84
C ALA A 170 -11.75 -39.55 -4.35
N LEU A 171 -12.59 -38.57 -4.07
CA LEU A 171 -13.10 -38.30 -2.72
C LEU A 171 -14.50 -38.91 -2.54
N PRO A 172 -14.90 -39.22 -1.29
CA PRO A 172 -16.26 -39.66 -1.00
C PRO A 172 -17.32 -38.67 -1.51
N ALA A 173 -18.50 -39.17 -1.88
CA ALA A 173 -19.56 -38.34 -2.43
C ALA A 173 -19.95 -37.19 -1.48
N GLY A 174 -20.00 -35.97 -2.03
CA GLY A 174 -20.26 -34.75 -1.27
C GLY A 174 -19.02 -34.09 -0.67
N LEU A 175 -17.84 -34.71 -0.66
CA LEU A 175 -16.61 -34.05 -0.22
C LEU A 175 -15.91 -33.30 -1.33
N LEU A 176 -15.44 -32.10 -0.98
CA LEU A 176 -14.73 -31.18 -1.85
C LEU A 176 -13.46 -30.72 -1.14
N VAL A 177 -12.37 -30.59 -1.89
CA VAL A 177 -11.12 -30.01 -1.36
C VAL A 177 -10.91 -28.67 -2.04
N LYS A 178 -10.62 -27.65 -1.23
CA LYS A 178 -10.35 -26.31 -1.71
C LYS A 178 -9.01 -25.84 -1.17
N GLU A 179 -8.20 -25.28 -2.05
CA GLU A 179 -7.03 -24.50 -1.67
C GLU A 179 -7.46 -23.03 -1.55
N GLU A 180 -7.33 -22.47 -0.34
CA GLU A 180 -7.85 -21.15 0.02
C GLU A 180 -6.74 -20.34 0.69
N MET A 181 -6.70 -19.04 0.41
CA MET A 181 -5.78 -18.12 1.08
C MET A 181 -6.34 -17.77 2.45
N THR A 182 -5.68 -18.20 3.52
CA THR A 182 -6.09 -17.90 4.90
C THR A 182 -5.12 -16.93 5.55
N ARG A 183 -5.63 -16.13 6.48
CA ARG A 183 -4.82 -15.14 7.19
C ARG A 183 -3.91 -15.83 8.20
N PHE A 184 -2.64 -15.42 8.24
CA PHE A 184 -1.62 -15.98 9.11
C PHE A 184 -0.81 -14.86 9.78
N TYR A 185 -0.54 -15.03 11.07
CA TYR A 185 0.21 -14.08 11.90
C TYR A 185 1.54 -14.70 12.36
N PRO A 186 2.67 -14.38 11.70
CA PRO A 186 3.96 -15.05 11.97
C PRO A 186 4.45 -14.97 13.42
N PHE A 187 4.08 -13.92 14.14
CA PHE A 187 4.48 -13.68 15.53
C PHE A 187 3.33 -13.83 16.54
N ASP A 188 2.24 -14.48 16.10
CA ASP A 188 1.07 -14.85 16.89
C ASP A 188 0.65 -13.82 17.95
N ASP A 189 0.99 -14.05 19.23
CA ASP A 189 0.52 -13.27 20.37
C ASP A 189 1.28 -11.95 20.60
N ILE A 190 2.46 -11.74 20.01
CA ILE A 190 3.29 -10.56 20.28
C ILE A 190 2.64 -9.27 19.75
N PHE A 191 1.88 -9.35 18.65
CA PHE A 191 1.26 -8.20 17.97
C PHE A 191 -0.27 -8.21 18.02
N SER A 192 -0.88 -9.17 18.73
CA SER A 192 -2.30 -9.51 18.60
C SER A 192 -3.26 -8.34 18.84
N HIS A 193 -3.01 -7.42 19.80
CA HIS A 193 -3.90 -6.28 20.04
C HIS A 193 -3.73 -5.13 19.07
N VAL A 194 -2.55 -5.05 18.44
CA VAL A 194 -2.26 -4.00 17.46
C VAL A 194 -2.74 -4.45 16.09
N VAL A 195 -2.32 -5.64 15.65
CA VAL A 195 -2.74 -6.22 14.38
C VAL A 195 -4.21 -6.63 14.42
N GLY A 196 -4.64 -7.27 15.50
CA GLY A 196 -5.97 -7.85 15.62
C GLY A 196 -6.05 -9.26 15.04
N TYR A 197 -7.26 -9.65 14.65
CA TYR A 197 -7.54 -10.93 14.00
C TYR A 197 -8.72 -10.79 13.04
N VAL A 198 -8.81 -11.72 12.09
CA VAL A 198 -9.99 -11.87 11.23
C VAL A 198 -10.92 -12.96 11.74
N GLY A 199 -12.21 -12.82 11.45
CA GLY A 199 -13.26 -13.74 11.88
C GLY A 199 -14.50 -13.63 11.01
N PRO A 200 -15.52 -14.48 11.23
CA PRO A 200 -16.76 -14.43 10.46
C PRO A 200 -17.45 -13.05 10.59
N PRO A 201 -18.17 -12.57 9.55
CA PRO A 201 -18.73 -11.24 9.54
C PRO A 201 -19.99 -11.19 10.41
N SER A 202 -20.13 -10.14 11.20
CA SER A 202 -21.36 -9.88 11.96
C SER A 202 -22.55 -9.60 11.04
N LYS A 203 -23.78 -9.74 11.54
CA LYS A 203 -25.00 -9.36 10.78
C LYS A 203 -24.98 -7.92 10.29
N ALA A 204 -24.32 -7.02 11.03
CA ALA A 204 -24.15 -5.62 10.65
C ALA A 204 -23.19 -5.45 9.48
N GLN A 205 -22.07 -6.18 9.47
CA GLN A 205 -21.09 -6.17 8.38
C GLN A 205 -21.63 -6.82 7.09
N GLN A 206 -22.59 -7.74 7.20
CA GLN A 206 -23.25 -8.36 6.03
C GLN A 206 -24.34 -7.46 5.41
N LYS A 207 -24.68 -6.33 6.04
CA LYS A 207 -25.81 -5.49 5.65
C LYS A 207 -25.47 -4.74 4.35
N GLY A 208 -26.05 -5.16 3.24
CA GLY A 208 -25.73 -4.68 1.88
C GLY A 208 -25.48 -5.82 0.88
N GLY A 209 -25.26 -7.05 1.36
CA GLY A 209 -25.09 -8.24 0.50
C GLY A 209 -23.70 -8.36 -0.14
N GLU A 210 -22.80 -7.40 0.12
CA GLU A 210 -21.46 -7.36 -0.46
C GLU A 210 -20.43 -8.26 0.25
N ILE A 211 -20.68 -8.73 1.48
CA ILE A 211 -19.77 -9.63 2.20
C ILE A 211 -20.47 -10.98 2.39
N LEU A 212 -19.84 -12.06 1.92
CA LEU A 212 -20.41 -13.40 2.02
C LEU A 212 -20.32 -13.94 3.46
N PRO A 213 -21.28 -14.77 3.91
CA PRO A 213 -21.31 -15.27 5.30
C PRO A 213 -20.06 -16.06 5.74
N TYR A 214 -19.32 -16.63 4.80
CA TYR A 214 -18.12 -17.44 5.03
C TYR A 214 -16.81 -16.69 4.80
N GLU A 215 -16.85 -15.42 4.38
CA GLU A 215 -15.65 -14.59 4.33
C GLU A 215 -15.14 -14.27 5.73
N LYS A 216 -13.84 -14.02 5.86
CA LYS A 216 -13.26 -13.53 7.11
C LYS A 216 -13.05 -12.02 6.98
N VAL A 217 -13.53 -11.27 7.97
CA VAL A 217 -13.38 -9.82 8.07
C VAL A 217 -12.63 -9.47 9.35
N GLY A 218 -11.91 -8.36 9.34
CA GLY A 218 -11.20 -7.83 10.50
C GLY A 218 -12.16 -7.58 11.67
N GLN A 219 -11.82 -8.14 12.83
CA GLN A 219 -12.63 -8.06 14.05
C GLN A 219 -12.07 -7.06 15.06
N SER A 220 -10.76 -6.85 15.04
CA SER A 220 -10.06 -5.96 15.97
C SER A 220 -8.77 -5.43 15.33
N GLY A 221 -8.10 -4.52 16.05
CA GLY A 221 -6.79 -4.00 15.64
C GLY A 221 -6.80 -3.32 14.27
N LEU A 222 -5.63 -3.31 13.63
CA LEU A 222 -5.42 -2.83 12.26
C LEU A 222 -6.25 -3.60 11.24
N GLU A 223 -6.51 -4.89 11.44
CA GLU A 223 -7.38 -5.70 10.56
C GLU A 223 -8.78 -5.09 10.46
N ALA A 224 -9.35 -4.62 11.58
CA ALA A 224 -10.65 -3.95 11.57
C ALA A 224 -10.57 -2.49 11.09
N SER A 225 -9.56 -1.72 11.52
CA SER A 225 -9.42 -0.30 11.15
C SER A 225 -9.19 -0.11 9.65
N TYR A 226 -8.44 -1.02 9.03
CA TYR A 226 -8.01 -0.94 7.63
C TYR A 226 -8.63 -2.06 6.79
N GLU A 227 -9.79 -2.58 7.23
CA GLU A 227 -10.54 -3.66 6.58
C GLU A 227 -10.70 -3.40 5.09
N GLU A 228 -11.20 -2.22 4.71
CA GLU A 228 -11.50 -1.87 3.32
C GLU A 228 -10.26 -1.95 2.41
N SER A 229 -9.11 -1.47 2.87
CA SER A 229 -7.86 -1.55 2.11
C SER A 229 -7.23 -2.95 2.15
N LEU A 230 -7.29 -3.63 3.30
CA LEU A 230 -6.64 -4.92 3.50
C LEU A 230 -7.40 -6.08 2.85
N HIS A 231 -8.73 -5.99 2.72
CA HIS A 231 -9.59 -7.10 2.30
C HIS A 231 -9.28 -7.56 0.87
N GLY A 232 -9.01 -6.61 -0.05
CA GLY A 232 -8.89 -6.89 -1.48
C GLY A 232 -10.23 -7.13 -2.16
N GLU A 233 -10.22 -7.27 -3.49
CA GLU A 233 -11.44 -7.47 -4.28
C GLU A 233 -11.56 -8.94 -4.71
N ARG A 234 -12.70 -9.57 -4.41
CA ARG A 234 -12.95 -10.97 -4.77
C ARG A 234 -12.98 -11.18 -6.27
N GLY A 235 -12.46 -12.32 -6.69
CA GLY A 235 -12.61 -12.86 -8.02
C GLY A 235 -13.91 -13.64 -8.19
N THR A 236 -14.19 -14.11 -9.39
CA THR A 236 -15.36 -14.94 -9.68
C THR A 236 -15.03 -15.97 -10.75
N GLU A 237 -15.31 -17.23 -10.45
CA GLU A 237 -15.22 -18.36 -11.36
C GLU A 237 -16.63 -18.76 -11.82
N PHE A 238 -16.85 -18.82 -13.13
CA PHE A 238 -18.13 -19.25 -13.72
C PHE A 238 -18.03 -20.70 -14.16
N ILE A 239 -18.80 -21.58 -13.51
CA ILE A 239 -18.76 -23.02 -13.75
C ILE A 239 -20.12 -23.49 -14.29
N GLN A 240 -20.09 -24.32 -15.33
CA GLN A 240 -21.29 -24.96 -15.84
C GLN A 240 -21.55 -26.27 -15.10
N ALA A 241 -22.73 -26.40 -14.49
CA ALA A 241 -23.18 -27.61 -13.79
C ALA A 241 -24.26 -28.36 -14.58
N ASP A 242 -24.28 -29.69 -14.51
CA ASP A 242 -25.42 -30.50 -15.00
C ASP A 242 -26.59 -30.48 -14.01
N ALA A 243 -27.73 -31.06 -14.41
CA ALA A 243 -28.91 -31.19 -13.54
C ALA A 243 -28.67 -32.05 -12.27
N ALA A 244 -27.54 -32.76 -12.18
CA ALA A 244 -27.10 -33.54 -11.02
C ALA A 244 -26.03 -32.80 -10.17
N GLY A 245 -25.67 -31.56 -10.51
CA GLY A 245 -24.71 -30.73 -9.78
C GLY A 245 -23.24 -31.02 -10.07
N ARG A 246 -22.91 -31.84 -11.08
CA ARG A 246 -21.53 -32.14 -11.47
C ARG A 246 -20.98 -31.01 -12.34
N TYR A 247 -19.78 -30.55 -12.03
CA TYR A 247 -19.11 -29.42 -12.69
C TYR A 247 -18.27 -29.92 -13.87
N PHE A 248 -18.52 -29.42 -15.10
CA PHE A 248 -17.88 -29.96 -16.32
C PHE A 248 -16.90 -29.01 -17.01
N GLU A 249 -17.10 -27.69 -16.91
CA GLU A 249 -16.28 -26.74 -17.66
C GLU A 249 -16.25 -25.36 -16.97
N VAL A 250 -15.03 -24.85 -16.71
CA VAL A 250 -14.81 -23.47 -16.26
C VAL A 250 -14.82 -22.57 -17.50
N ARG A 251 -15.78 -21.64 -17.58
CA ARG A 251 -15.97 -20.83 -18.80
C ARG A 251 -15.19 -19.52 -18.77
N ASN A 252 -15.18 -18.85 -17.61
CA ASN A 252 -14.49 -17.58 -17.36
C ASN A 252 -14.05 -17.52 -15.88
N ILE A 253 -12.83 -17.05 -15.63
CA ILE A 253 -12.31 -16.76 -14.29
C ILE A 253 -11.92 -15.28 -14.27
N TYR A 254 -12.51 -14.52 -13.34
CA TYR A 254 -12.03 -13.21 -12.94
C TYR A 254 -11.15 -13.39 -11.71
N PHE A 255 -9.85 -13.12 -11.84
CA PHE A 255 -8.93 -13.27 -10.72
C PHE A 255 -9.19 -12.22 -9.64
N PRO A 256 -9.07 -12.58 -8.35
CA PRO A 256 -9.16 -11.61 -7.27
C PRO A 256 -8.01 -10.60 -7.33
N LYS A 257 -8.25 -9.38 -6.85
CA LYS A 257 -7.19 -8.39 -6.61
C LYS A 257 -6.76 -8.44 -5.15
N PRO A 258 -5.47 -8.65 -4.85
CA PRO A 258 -4.98 -8.62 -3.48
C PRO A 258 -5.26 -7.28 -2.80
N GLY A 259 -5.43 -7.31 -1.47
CA GLY A 259 -5.52 -6.08 -0.67
C GLY A 259 -4.20 -5.32 -0.61
N ASP A 260 -4.30 -4.03 -0.25
CA ASP A 260 -3.16 -3.12 -0.16
C ASP A 260 -2.23 -3.50 0.99
N LYS A 261 -0.92 -3.40 0.77
CA LYS A 261 0.08 -3.57 1.83
C LYS A 261 0.00 -2.40 2.83
N PHE A 262 -0.03 -2.71 4.13
CA PHE A 262 0.00 -1.74 5.21
C PHE A 262 1.39 -1.64 5.86
N ASN A 263 1.96 -0.44 5.89
CA ASN A 263 3.24 -0.17 6.54
C ASN A 263 3.02 0.39 7.96
N ALA A 264 3.25 -0.44 8.97
CA ALA A 264 3.09 -0.08 10.37
C ALA A 264 4.31 0.70 10.90
N THR A 265 4.08 1.63 11.84
CA THR A 265 5.12 2.37 12.57
C THR A 265 5.89 1.51 13.56
N LEU A 266 5.35 0.34 13.90
CA LEU A 266 5.89 -0.59 14.90
C LEU A 266 7.31 -1.04 14.58
N HIS A 267 8.12 -1.24 15.62
CA HIS A 267 9.43 -1.85 15.52
C HIS A 267 9.37 -3.27 16.11
N TYR A 268 9.76 -4.28 15.32
CA TYR A 268 9.72 -5.66 15.81
C TYR A 268 10.59 -5.87 17.05
N GLY A 269 11.82 -5.34 17.04
CA GLY A 269 12.73 -5.44 18.18
C GLY A 269 12.17 -4.86 19.49
N LEU A 270 11.61 -3.64 19.45
CA LEU A 270 11.03 -2.99 20.63
C LEU A 270 9.80 -3.74 21.15
N GLN A 271 8.91 -4.16 20.25
CA GLN A 271 7.73 -4.92 20.61
C GLN A 271 8.10 -6.23 21.32
N ASN A 272 9.09 -6.95 20.78
CA ASN A 272 9.57 -8.21 21.32
C ASN A 272 10.27 -8.02 22.68
N GLU A 273 11.09 -6.98 22.83
CA GLU A 273 11.76 -6.69 24.10
C GLU A 273 10.74 -6.37 25.21
N ILE A 274 9.72 -5.56 24.91
CA ILE A 274 8.64 -5.28 25.87
C ILE A 274 7.92 -6.58 26.27
N ALA A 275 7.64 -7.47 25.32
CA ALA A 275 7.03 -8.76 25.63
C ALA A 275 7.92 -9.63 26.54
N ILE A 276 9.24 -9.63 26.32
CA ILE A 276 10.23 -10.33 27.16
C ILE A 276 10.27 -9.73 28.57
N ALA A 277 10.43 -8.41 28.68
CA ALA A 277 10.50 -7.69 29.96
C ALA A 277 9.22 -7.92 30.80
N MET A 278 8.08 -8.09 30.14
CA MET A 278 6.80 -8.34 30.79
C MET A 278 6.50 -9.83 31.00
N LYS A 279 7.31 -10.77 30.48
CA LYS A 279 7.03 -12.22 30.48
C LYS A 279 6.83 -12.82 31.88
N ASN A 280 7.51 -12.31 32.89
CA ASN A 280 7.42 -12.82 34.27
C ASN A 280 6.41 -12.06 35.15
N ILE A 281 5.74 -11.03 34.64
CA ILE A 281 4.69 -10.34 35.39
C ILE A 281 3.46 -11.26 35.50
N SER A 282 3.04 -11.60 36.72
CA SER A 282 1.90 -12.50 36.94
C SER A 282 0.53 -11.82 36.74
N LYS A 283 0.48 -10.49 36.81
CA LYS A 283 -0.72 -9.68 36.69
C LYS A 283 -0.89 -9.11 35.27
N PRO A 284 -2.12 -8.73 34.87
CA PRO A 284 -2.32 -8.03 33.62
C PRO A 284 -1.53 -6.72 33.58
N ALA A 285 -0.99 -6.38 32.41
CA ALA A 285 -0.10 -5.24 32.25
C ALA A 285 -0.12 -4.74 30.81
N VAL A 286 0.35 -3.53 30.59
CA VAL A 286 0.43 -2.90 29.26
C VAL A 286 1.60 -1.95 29.19
N ALA A 287 2.24 -1.90 28.03
CA ALA A 287 3.29 -0.95 27.73
C ALA A 287 3.08 -0.29 26.36
N VAL A 288 3.35 1.01 26.29
CA VAL A 288 3.22 1.84 25.08
C VAL A 288 4.50 2.66 24.91
N MET A 289 5.13 2.57 23.74
CA MET A 289 6.25 3.40 23.32
C MET A 289 5.83 4.29 22.16
N LEU A 290 5.89 5.60 22.36
CA LEU A 290 5.42 6.64 21.44
C LEU A 290 6.55 7.62 21.09
N ASP A 291 6.71 7.97 19.82
CA ASP A 291 7.52 9.13 19.42
C ASP A 291 6.76 10.43 19.72
N ALA A 292 7.35 11.27 20.57
CA ALA A 292 6.70 12.46 21.08
C ALA A 292 6.52 13.57 20.03
N ASN A 293 7.34 13.59 18.99
CA ASN A 293 7.26 14.59 17.92
C ASN A 293 6.27 14.19 16.84
N THR A 294 6.19 12.90 16.53
CA THR A 294 5.47 12.40 15.36
C THR A 294 4.14 11.74 15.69
N GLY A 295 3.96 11.27 16.93
CA GLY A 295 2.83 10.44 17.30
C GLY A 295 2.94 8.99 16.82
N GLU A 296 4.04 8.60 16.17
CA GLU A 296 4.24 7.21 15.74
C GLU A 296 4.32 6.28 16.97
N ILE A 297 3.50 5.23 16.98
CA ILE A 297 3.57 4.19 18.01
C ILE A 297 4.61 3.17 17.60
N TYR A 298 5.73 3.10 18.34
CA TYR A 298 6.82 2.17 18.03
C TYR A 298 6.59 0.79 18.63
N ALA A 299 5.87 0.71 19.75
CA ALA A 299 5.44 -0.54 20.33
C ALA A 299 4.20 -0.34 21.21
N LEU A 300 3.31 -1.33 21.21
CA LEU A 300 2.11 -1.39 22.04
C LEU A 300 1.83 -2.85 22.37
N TYR A 301 2.08 -3.26 23.60
CA TYR A 301 1.94 -4.64 24.03
C TYR A 301 1.05 -4.76 25.25
N ASN A 302 0.12 -5.73 25.25
CA ASN A 302 -0.70 -6.05 26.41
C ASN A 302 -0.40 -7.46 26.90
N LYS A 303 -0.47 -7.61 28.21
CA LYS A 303 -0.39 -8.86 28.93
C LYS A 303 -1.66 -9.06 29.77
N PRO A 304 -2.25 -10.27 29.80
CA PRO A 304 -2.00 -11.37 28.89
C PRO A 304 -2.40 -11.03 27.46
N SER A 305 -1.75 -11.69 26.51
CA SER A 305 -2.09 -11.63 25.09
C SER A 305 -2.90 -12.84 24.64
N PHE A 306 -3.30 -12.87 23.38
CA PHE A 306 -4.06 -13.96 22.77
C PHE A 306 -3.45 -14.37 21.43
N SER A 307 -3.74 -15.60 21.00
CA SER A 307 -3.27 -16.17 19.74
C SER A 307 -4.29 -15.91 18.62
N PRO A 308 -4.06 -14.96 17.71
CA PRO A 308 -4.98 -14.73 16.59
C PRO A 308 -5.02 -15.94 15.63
N ASN A 309 -3.91 -16.68 15.46
CA ASN A 309 -3.94 -17.91 14.68
C ASN A 309 -4.81 -18.99 15.33
N GLY A 310 -4.76 -19.11 16.66
CA GLY A 310 -5.60 -20.03 17.42
C GLY A 310 -7.10 -19.72 17.28
N LEU A 311 -7.48 -18.43 17.24
CA LEU A 311 -8.86 -18.02 16.98
C LEU A 311 -9.31 -18.35 15.56
N ILE A 312 -8.46 -18.13 14.55
CA ILE A 312 -8.76 -18.47 13.15
C ILE A 312 -8.91 -19.98 12.97
N ALA A 313 -8.02 -20.75 13.60
CA ALA A 313 -8.01 -22.21 13.50
C ALA A 313 -9.13 -22.89 14.29
N GLY A 314 -9.87 -22.15 15.13
CA GLY A 314 -10.89 -22.73 16.00
C GLY A 314 -10.30 -23.60 17.13
N ASP A 315 -9.09 -23.30 17.60
CA ASP A 315 -8.48 -24.02 18.72
C ASP A 315 -9.23 -23.68 20.02
N ASN A 316 -10.04 -24.64 20.49
CA ASN A 316 -10.84 -24.50 21.71
C ASN A 316 -10.02 -24.05 22.93
N LYS A 317 -8.77 -24.54 23.09
CA LYS A 317 -7.94 -24.15 24.22
C LYS A 317 -7.57 -22.67 24.11
N LYS A 318 -7.15 -22.23 22.93
CA LYS A 318 -6.80 -20.82 22.67
C LYS A 318 -8.01 -19.89 22.77
N ILE A 319 -9.18 -20.34 22.33
CA ILE A 319 -10.44 -19.60 22.47
C ILE A 319 -10.82 -19.44 23.95
N ILE A 320 -10.75 -20.53 24.73
CA ILE A 320 -11.04 -20.48 26.19
C ILE A 320 -10.05 -19.56 26.90
N GLU A 321 -8.76 -19.64 26.55
CA GLU A 321 -7.72 -18.72 27.07
C GLU A 321 -8.07 -17.27 26.73
N ALA A 322 -8.40 -16.96 25.47
CA ALA A 322 -8.73 -15.61 25.01
C ALA A 322 -10.03 -15.05 25.63
N LEU A 323 -10.99 -15.91 25.95
CA LEU A 323 -12.28 -15.54 26.55
C LEU A 323 -12.27 -15.55 28.09
N ASP A 324 -11.12 -15.77 28.74
CA ASP A 324 -11.02 -15.79 30.20
C ASP A 324 -11.52 -14.46 30.80
N PRO A 325 -12.66 -14.45 31.54
CA PRO A 325 -13.26 -13.22 32.05
C PRO A 325 -12.44 -12.58 33.18
N LYS A 326 -11.57 -13.35 33.86
CA LYS A 326 -10.72 -12.83 34.95
C LYS A 326 -9.49 -12.13 34.40
N LYS A 327 -8.94 -12.64 33.29
CA LYS A 327 -7.71 -12.13 32.67
C LYS A 327 -7.96 -11.16 31.52
N GLN A 328 -9.11 -11.25 30.88
CA GLN A 328 -9.53 -10.44 29.74
C GLN A 328 -8.43 -10.27 28.67
N PRO A 329 -7.89 -11.34 28.05
CA PRO A 329 -6.80 -11.20 27.08
C PRO A 329 -7.17 -10.44 25.80
N LEU A 330 -8.45 -10.48 25.37
CA LEU A 330 -8.90 -9.71 24.20
C LEU A 330 -8.99 -8.19 24.45
N LEU A 331 -8.96 -7.74 25.71
CA LEU A 331 -9.02 -6.33 26.05
C LEU A 331 -7.70 -5.64 25.66
N ASN A 332 -7.78 -4.69 24.72
CA ASN A 332 -6.67 -3.78 24.44
C ASN A 332 -6.60 -2.70 25.52
N ARG A 333 -5.85 -2.98 26.59
CA ARG A 333 -5.71 -2.12 27.77
C ARG A 333 -5.11 -0.75 27.44
N ALA A 334 -4.33 -0.64 26.37
CA ALA A 334 -3.72 0.63 25.97
C ALA A 334 -4.75 1.70 25.57
N VAL A 335 -5.85 1.28 24.93
CA VAL A 335 -6.86 2.19 24.34
C VAL A 335 -8.26 2.05 24.95
N LEU A 336 -8.59 0.88 25.50
CA LEU A 336 -9.88 0.60 26.13
C LEU A 336 -9.81 0.55 27.66
N GLY A 337 -8.64 0.18 28.21
CA GLY A 337 -8.45 0.09 29.66
C GLY A 337 -8.51 1.48 30.29
N GLN A 338 -9.44 1.66 31.23
CA GLN A 338 -9.64 2.91 31.96
C GLN A 338 -9.20 2.75 33.40
N TYR A 339 -8.26 3.57 33.84
CA TYR A 339 -7.66 3.47 35.16
C TYR A 339 -7.46 4.85 35.77
N PRO A 340 -7.47 4.97 37.10
CA PRO A 340 -6.97 6.18 37.74
C PRO A 340 -5.49 6.35 37.40
N SER A 341 -5.11 7.57 37.03
CA SER A 341 -3.73 7.91 36.65
C SER A 341 -2.80 7.98 37.86
N GLY A 342 -3.37 8.24 39.05
CA GLY A 342 -2.62 8.53 40.26
C GLY A 342 -1.59 9.64 40.02
N SER A 343 -0.42 9.50 40.65
CA SER A 343 0.62 10.54 40.66
C SER A 343 1.18 10.94 39.28
N LEU A 344 0.85 10.23 38.20
CA LEU A 344 1.17 10.69 36.85
C LEU A 344 0.40 11.97 36.47
N PHE A 345 -0.77 12.22 37.06
CA PHE A 345 -1.58 13.43 36.81
C PHE A 345 -0.93 14.71 37.34
N LYS A 346 -0.03 14.60 38.32
CA LYS A 346 0.62 15.74 38.96
C LYS A 346 1.39 16.64 38.00
N ILE A 347 1.78 16.14 36.82
CA ILE A 347 2.37 16.99 35.77
C ILE A 347 1.37 18.02 35.22
N VAL A 348 0.10 17.63 35.09
CA VAL A 348 -0.99 18.52 34.66
C VAL A 348 -1.25 19.54 35.76
N THR A 349 -1.38 19.10 37.02
CA THR A 349 -1.57 19.99 38.17
C THR A 349 -0.41 20.99 38.33
N ALA A 350 0.84 20.54 38.14
CA ALA A 350 2.01 21.41 38.20
C ALA A 350 2.01 22.48 37.12
N LEU A 351 1.81 22.09 35.86
CA LEU A 351 1.81 23.00 34.72
C LEU A 351 0.64 23.98 34.79
N ALA A 352 -0.54 23.50 35.20
CA ALA A 352 -1.71 24.34 35.38
C ALA A 352 -1.51 25.35 36.52
N GLY A 353 -0.92 24.92 37.65
CA GLY A 353 -0.62 25.81 38.77
C GLY A 353 0.40 26.90 38.43
N LEU A 354 1.39 26.61 37.58
CA LEU A 354 2.34 27.60 37.08
C LEU A 354 1.68 28.57 36.08
N ALA A 355 0.91 28.03 35.13
CA ALA A 355 0.26 28.82 34.08
C ALA A 355 -0.81 29.78 34.64
N GLU A 356 -1.52 29.38 35.69
CA GLU A 356 -2.50 30.23 36.39
C GLU A 356 -1.87 31.07 37.52
N HIS A 357 -0.54 31.06 37.66
CA HIS A 357 0.21 31.75 38.71
C HIS A 357 -0.24 31.40 40.15
N ILE A 358 -0.88 30.25 40.36
CA ILE A 358 -1.17 29.71 41.70
C ILE A 358 0.14 29.39 42.43
N ILE A 359 1.16 28.95 41.69
CA ILE A 359 2.51 28.77 42.19
C ILE A 359 3.53 29.47 41.29
N THR A 360 4.61 29.95 41.88
CA THR A 360 5.82 30.37 41.16
C THR A 360 6.82 29.20 41.07
N PRO A 361 7.82 29.21 40.17
CA PRO A 361 8.88 28.21 40.14
C PRO A 361 9.63 28.01 41.49
N GLN A 362 9.65 29.04 42.35
CA GLN A 362 10.27 29.05 43.68
C GLN A 362 9.30 28.68 44.82
N ALA A 363 8.05 28.33 44.52
CA ALA A 363 7.04 28.01 45.53
C ALA A 363 7.48 26.83 46.41
N THR A 364 7.18 26.91 47.70
CA THR A 364 7.48 25.86 48.67
C THR A 364 6.30 25.54 49.57
N VAL A 365 6.21 24.28 49.98
CA VAL A 365 5.24 23.78 50.96
C VAL A 365 6.01 23.02 52.04
N LEU A 366 5.68 23.26 53.31
CA LEU A 366 6.14 22.42 54.42
C LEU A 366 5.27 21.15 54.47
N SER A 367 5.81 20.03 53.98
CA SER A 367 5.14 18.73 54.05
C SER A 367 5.41 18.06 55.40
N THR A 368 4.37 17.95 56.24
CA THR A 368 4.39 17.27 57.55
C THR A 368 3.66 15.92 57.54
N GLY A 369 3.35 15.40 56.35
CA GLY A 369 2.75 14.07 56.16
C GLY A 369 1.29 14.09 55.70
N GLY A 370 0.72 15.26 55.41
CA GLY A 370 -0.62 15.40 54.84
C GLY A 370 -1.18 16.81 55.02
N ILE A 371 -2.47 16.97 54.72
CA ILE A 371 -3.23 18.21 54.94
C ILE A 371 -4.52 17.91 55.70
N LYS A 372 -4.88 18.77 56.66
CA LYS A 372 -6.11 18.64 57.45
C LYS A 372 -7.19 19.57 56.88
N LEU A 373 -8.40 19.05 56.71
CA LEU A 373 -9.59 19.79 56.26
C LEU A 373 -10.74 19.49 57.23
N GLY A 374 -11.09 20.46 58.08
CA GLY A 374 -11.99 20.22 59.21
C GLY A 374 -11.45 19.09 60.09
N ASP A 375 -12.28 18.07 60.36
CA ASP A 375 -11.88 16.89 61.13
C ASP A 375 -11.21 15.79 60.28
N HIS A 376 -11.18 15.93 58.96
CA HIS A 376 -10.61 14.92 58.07
C HIS A 376 -9.13 15.20 57.77
N PHE A 377 -8.32 14.14 57.72
CA PHE A 377 -6.90 14.21 57.40
C PHE A 377 -6.61 13.50 56.07
N PHE A 378 -6.05 14.22 55.11
CA PHE A 378 -5.63 13.70 53.81
C PHE A 378 -4.13 13.35 53.87
N PRO A 379 -3.77 12.06 53.91
CA PRO A 379 -2.40 11.65 54.11
C PRO A 379 -1.52 11.88 52.86
N ASP A 380 -0.24 12.17 53.10
CA ASP A 380 0.83 11.94 52.15
C ASP A 380 1.27 10.48 52.19
N TRP A 381 2.02 10.02 51.17
CA TRP A 381 2.50 8.64 51.15
C TRP A 381 3.62 8.40 52.18
N LYS A 382 4.33 9.45 52.60
CA LYS A 382 5.35 9.39 53.65
C LYS A 382 4.83 9.94 54.98
N ALA A 383 4.70 9.05 55.97
CA ALA A 383 4.42 9.43 57.34
C ALA A 383 5.54 10.34 57.90
N GLY A 384 5.17 11.42 58.58
CA GLY A 384 6.11 12.46 59.05
C GLY A 384 6.50 13.49 57.98
N GLY A 385 6.09 13.30 56.73
CA GLY A 385 6.25 14.27 55.65
C GLY A 385 7.63 14.34 55.00
N HIS A 386 7.76 15.28 54.06
CA HIS A 386 8.96 15.49 53.25
C HIS A 386 9.77 16.73 53.67
N GLY A 387 9.33 17.45 54.71
CA GLY A 387 9.90 18.74 55.11
C GLY A 387 9.61 19.82 54.06
N ILE A 388 10.48 20.83 53.97
CA ILE A 388 10.34 21.88 52.96
C ILE A 388 10.47 21.27 51.57
N THR A 389 9.46 21.52 50.74
CA THR A 389 9.26 20.89 49.44
C THR A 389 8.97 21.94 48.39
N ASN A 390 9.86 22.09 47.42
CA ASN A 390 9.62 22.88 46.20
C ASN A 390 9.02 22.00 45.09
N LEU A 391 8.64 22.60 43.96
CA LEU A 391 8.02 21.87 42.86
C LEU A 391 8.91 20.73 42.31
N ALA A 392 10.21 20.96 42.16
CA ALA A 392 11.14 19.94 41.67
C ALA A 392 11.15 18.71 42.59
N LYS A 393 11.30 18.92 43.90
CA LYS A 393 11.24 17.87 44.92
C LYS A 393 9.86 17.22 45.00
N ALA A 394 8.78 18.01 44.84
CA ALA A 394 7.41 17.48 44.84
C ALA A 394 7.20 16.49 43.69
N LEU A 395 7.73 16.76 42.50
CA LEU A 395 7.70 15.85 41.36
C LEU A 395 8.65 14.66 41.56
N ALA A 396 9.87 14.90 42.05
CA ALA A 396 10.90 13.89 42.24
C ALA A 396 10.50 12.82 43.28
N GLU A 397 10.01 13.26 44.44
CA GLU A 397 9.58 12.40 45.55
C GLU A 397 8.06 12.17 45.56
N SER A 398 7.33 12.66 44.56
CA SER A 398 5.89 12.46 44.43
C SER A 398 5.06 12.95 45.63
N VAL A 399 5.44 14.06 46.27
CA VAL A 399 4.84 14.58 47.52
C VAL A 399 3.38 14.99 47.31
N ASN A 400 2.41 14.30 47.92
CA ASN A 400 0.98 14.60 47.72
C ASN A 400 0.59 15.97 48.30
N THR A 401 1.14 16.31 49.48
CA THR A 401 0.81 17.53 50.23
C THR A 401 0.98 18.80 49.38
N PHE A 402 2.04 18.85 48.56
CA PHE A 402 2.28 19.96 47.64
C PHE A 402 1.13 20.09 46.62
N PHE A 403 0.71 18.99 46.00
CA PHE A 403 -0.35 19.00 45.00
C PHE A 403 -1.75 19.17 45.58
N TYR A 404 -1.99 18.80 46.84
CA TYR A 404 -3.22 19.16 47.54
C TYR A 404 -3.35 20.67 47.65
N ALA A 405 -2.29 21.36 48.08
CA ALA A 405 -2.27 22.83 48.17
C ALA A 405 -2.47 23.50 46.80
N VAL A 406 -1.74 23.05 45.77
CA VAL A 406 -1.88 23.60 44.40
C VAL A 406 -3.27 23.34 43.82
N GLY A 407 -3.83 22.16 44.01
CA GLY A 407 -5.09 21.77 43.39
C GLY A 407 -6.33 22.25 44.13
N GLY A 408 -6.41 21.97 45.44
CA GLY A 408 -7.58 22.27 46.26
C GLY A 408 -7.44 23.47 47.20
N GLY A 409 -6.26 24.09 47.29
CA GLY A 409 -6.00 25.24 48.16
C GLY A 409 -5.58 24.84 49.58
N GLY A 410 -5.18 25.82 50.38
CA GLY A 410 -4.61 25.62 51.73
C GLY A 410 -3.09 25.72 51.77
N LEU A 411 -2.52 25.72 52.97
CA LEU A 411 -1.08 25.95 53.21
C LEU A 411 -0.53 27.23 52.55
N GLY A 412 -1.38 28.26 52.42
CA GLY A 412 -1.03 29.56 51.82
C GLY A 412 -1.32 29.70 50.33
N TYR A 413 -2.00 28.73 49.70
CA TYR A 413 -2.34 28.76 48.27
C TYR A 413 -3.85 28.76 48.04
N ASP A 414 -4.31 29.51 47.02
CA ASP A 414 -5.74 29.63 46.67
C ASP A 414 -6.30 28.36 46.03
N GLY A 415 -5.44 27.57 45.38
CA GLY A 415 -5.81 26.35 44.70
C GLY A 415 -6.43 26.58 43.31
N MET A 416 -6.22 25.61 42.42
CA MET A 416 -6.78 25.62 41.06
C MET A 416 -8.30 25.45 41.05
N GLY A 417 -8.82 24.57 41.91
CA GLY A 417 -10.21 24.11 41.87
C GLY A 417 -10.46 23.07 40.77
N ALA A 418 -11.55 22.31 40.90
CA ALA A 418 -11.86 21.18 40.02
C ALA A 418 -12.09 21.59 38.55
N SER A 419 -12.81 22.69 38.29
CA SER A 419 -13.13 23.12 36.93
C SER A 419 -11.90 23.45 36.10
N ARG A 420 -10.96 24.24 36.65
CA ARG A 420 -9.71 24.61 35.97
C ARG A 420 -8.80 23.38 35.79
N LEU A 421 -8.71 22.51 36.80
CA LEU A 421 -7.97 21.24 36.64
C LEU A 421 -8.52 20.38 35.49
N ALA A 422 -9.84 20.30 35.34
CA ALA A 422 -10.47 19.57 34.24
C ALA A 422 -10.21 20.20 32.87
N GLU A 423 -10.19 21.54 32.79
CA GLU A 423 -9.86 22.27 31.56
C GLU A 423 -8.43 21.97 31.09
N TYR A 424 -7.45 22.12 31.98
CA TYR A 424 -6.05 21.81 31.67
C TYR A 424 -5.87 20.32 31.35
N ALA A 425 -6.50 19.41 32.08
CA ALA A 425 -6.44 17.98 31.75
C ALA A 425 -6.96 17.68 30.33
N ARG A 426 -8.05 18.33 29.91
CA ARG A 426 -8.55 18.22 28.53
C ARG A 426 -7.61 18.87 27.52
N ALA A 427 -6.98 20.00 27.86
CA ALA A 427 -5.99 20.61 26.98
C ALA A 427 -4.83 19.65 26.69
N PHE A 428 -4.39 18.86 27.69
CA PHE A 428 -3.37 17.80 27.55
C PHE A 428 -3.88 16.52 26.87
N GLY A 429 -5.12 16.51 26.37
CA GLY A 429 -5.69 15.38 25.63
C GLY A 429 -6.24 14.25 26.49
N LEU A 430 -6.43 14.47 27.80
CA LEU A 430 -7.12 13.52 28.67
C LEU A 430 -8.65 13.66 28.54
N ALA A 431 -9.38 12.59 28.90
CA ALA A 431 -10.84 12.51 28.80
C ALA A 431 -11.41 12.79 27.41
N GLN A 432 -10.61 12.53 26.36
CA GLN A 432 -10.96 12.69 24.95
C GLN A 432 -10.30 11.56 24.16
N LYS A 433 -10.92 11.19 23.03
CA LYS A 433 -10.29 10.25 22.10
C LYS A 433 -8.94 10.81 21.61
N THR A 434 -7.91 9.97 21.59
CA THR A 434 -6.60 10.30 21.03
C THR A 434 -6.62 10.34 19.51
N GLY A 435 -7.59 9.64 18.88
CA GLY A 435 -7.69 9.54 17.43
C GLY A 435 -6.79 8.46 16.83
N VAL A 436 -6.29 7.54 17.65
CA VAL A 436 -5.51 6.39 17.16
C VAL A 436 -6.31 5.56 16.17
N ASP A 437 -5.62 5.02 15.17
CA ASP A 437 -6.15 4.17 14.11
C ASP A 437 -6.41 2.72 14.59
N LEU A 438 -6.98 2.59 15.79
CA LEU A 438 -7.46 1.35 16.38
C LEU A 438 -8.94 1.48 16.74
N PRO A 439 -9.74 0.41 16.59
CA PRO A 439 -11.17 0.47 16.88
C PRO A 439 -11.45 0.65 18.38
N ASN A 440 -12.63 1.20 18.67
CA ASN A 440 -13.21 1.26 20.02
C ASN A 440 -12.34 1.97 21.08
N GLU A 441 -11.84 3.17 20.79
CA GLU A 441 -11.13 3.94 21.81
C GLU A 441 -12.04 4.42 22.96
N ALA A 442 -11.59 4.21 24.21
CA ALA A 442 -12.27 4.72 25.40
C ALA A 442 -11.96 6.20 25.62
N VAL A 443 -12.98 6.98 26.00
CA VAL A 443 -12.85 8.44 26.19
C VAL A 443 -12.13 8.78 27.49
N GLY A 444 -12.30 7.99 28.55
CA GLY A 444 -11.87 8.32 29.91
C GLY A 444 -12.91 9.20 30.63
N ALA A 445 -12.58 9.63 31.85
CA ALA A 445 -13.43 10.49 32.66
C ALA A 445 -12.58 11.45 33.51
N LEU A 446 -13.11 12.65 33.73
CA LEU A 446 -12.60 13.60 34.72
C LEU A 446 -13.74 13.97 35.67
N PRO A 447 -13.41 14.30 36.93
CA PRO A 447 -14.42 14.77 37.87
C PRO A 447 -15.11 16.06 37.39
N ASP A 448 -16.43 16.09 37.56
CA ASP A 448 -17.29 17.21 37.18
C ASP A 448 -18.27 17.49 38.33
N PRO A 449 -18.06 18.60 39.08
CA PRO A 449 -18.90 18.97 40.22
C PRO A 449 -20.40 19.10 39.87
N VAL A 450 -20.71 19.66 38.71
CA VAL A 450 -22.09 19.92 38.26
C VAL A 450 -22.76 18.60 37.91
N LYS A 451 -22.06 17.75 37.16
CA LYS A 451 -22.55 16.42 36.78
C LYS A 451 -22.74 15.52 38.01
N ARG A 452 -21.80 15.52 38.97
CA ARG A 452 -21.90 14.71 40.18
C ARG A 452 -23.12 15.10 41.01
N LYS A 453 -23.32 16.40 41.29
CA LYS A 453 -24.50 16.88 42.03
C LYS A 453 -25.81 16.48 41.37
N LYS A 454 -25.87 16.51 40.03
CA LYS A 454 -27.06 16.10 39.27
C LYS A 454 -27.32 14.58 39.34
N LEU A 455 -26.27 13.76 39.35
CA LEU A 455 -26.40 12.29 39.31
C LEU A 455 -26.57 11.66 40.69
N THR A 456 -25.86 12.14 41.71
CA THR A 456 -25.82 11.52 43.04
C THR A 456 -26.52 12.34 44.12
N GLY A 457 -26.85 13.62 43.85
CA GLY A 457 -27.37 14.57 44.85
C GLY A 457 -26.32 15.11 45.81
N GLU A 458 -25.08 14.60 45.76
CA GLU A 458 -23.99 15.04 46.65
C GLU A 458 -23.37 16.37 46.19
N SER A 459 -23.08 17.25 47.14
CA SER A 459 -22.32 18.47 46.86
C SER A 459 -20.83 18.16 46.67
N TRP A 460 -20.14 19.00 45.90
CA TRP A 460 -18.69 18.90 45.70
C TRP A 460 -17.96 19.54 46.87
N TYR A 461 -17.00 18.82 47.45
CA TYR A 461 -16.20 19.30 48.58
C TYR A 461 -14.74 19.53 48.18
N GLN A 462 -14.03 20.35 48.96
CA GLN A 462 -12.60 20.63 48.73
C GLN A 462 -11.74 19.35 48.75
N GLY A 463 -12.11 18.37 49.58
CA GLY A 463 -11.45 17.06 49.62
C GLY A 463 -11.54 16.25 48.32
N ASP A 464 -12.61 16.43 47.55
CA ASP A 464 -12.73 15.82 46.21
C ASP A 464 -11.70 16.44 45.25
N THR A 465 -11.46 17.75 45.36
CA THR A 465 -10.43 18.45 44.58
C THR A 465 -9.02 17.99 44.97
N TYR A 466 -8.76 17.69 46.25
CA TYR A 466 -7.46 17.13 46.67
C TYR A 466 -7.18 15.78 45.99
N ASN A 467 -8.17 14.89 45.96
CA ASN A 467 -8.05 13.61 45.26
C ASN A 467 -7.85 13.82 43.75
N PHE A 468 -8.62 14.73 43.14
CA PHE A 468 -8.48 15.04 41.72
C PHE A 468 -7.08 15.57 41.39
N ALA A 469 -6.53 16.48 42.19
CA ALA A 469 -5.22 17.11 41.96
C ALA A 469 -4.05 16.11 41.90
N ILE A 470 -4.23 14.91 42.48
CA ILE A 470 -3.25 13.82 42.45
C ILE A 470 -3.66 12.65 41.53
N GLY A 471 -4.70 12.83 40.70
CA GLY A 471 -5.16 11.83 39.73
C GLY A 471 -5.95 10.67 40.33
N GLN A 472 -6.62 10.88 41.47
CA GLN A 472 -7.50 9.93 42.16
C GLN A 472 -8.96 10.43 42.12
N GLY A 473 -9.88 9.68 42.73
CA GLY A 473 -11.31 9.96 42.66
C GLY A 473 -11.90 9.49 41.33
N ASP A 474 -12.70 10.34 40.67
CA ASP A 474 -13.39 10.01 39.42
C ASP A 474 -12.52 10.20 38.15
N VAL A 475 -11.19 10.28 38.30
CA VAL A 475 -10.25 10.36 37.18
C VAL A 475 -10.07 8.98 36.58
N LEU A 476 -10.36 8.84 35.28
CA LEU A 476 -10.12 7.62 34.51
C LEU A 476 -9.44 7.98 33.18
N VAL A 477 -8.30 7.37 32.90
CA VAL A 477 -7.52 7.59 31.68
C VAL A 477 -7.04 6.27 31.10
N THR A 478 -6.67 6.29 29.82
CA THR A 478 -6.01 5.16 29.16
C THR A 478 -4.48 5.32 29.18
N PRO A 479 -3.70 4.23 29.13
CA PRO A 479 -2.25 4.30 28.98
C PRO A 479 -1.79 5.10 27.76
N LEU A 480 -2.51 5.01 26.64
CA LEU A 480 -2.20 5.80 25.44
C LEU A 480 -2.46 7.30 25.65
N GLN A 481 -3.54 7.67 26.36
CA GLN A 481 -3.79 9.06 26.74
C GLN A 481 -2.66 9.61 27.63
N ILE A 482 -2.13 8.81 28.55
CA ILE A 482 -0.97 9.20 29.36
C ILE A 482 0.28 9.37 28.51
N ALA A 483 0.58 8.44 27.59
CA ALA A 483 1.72 8.58 26.68
C ALA A 483 1.63 9.87 25.85
N ARG A 484 0.44 10.18 25.33
CA ARG A 484 0.13 11.41 24.60
C ARG A 484 0.21 12.67 25.47
N ALA A 485 -0.24 12.62 26.72
CA ALA A 485 -0.13 13.76 27.64
C ALA A 485 1.32 14.04 28.05
N TYR A 486 2.19 13.01 28.09
CA TYR A 486 3.61 13.20 28.34
C TYR A 486 4.37 13.63 27.07
N SER A 487 3.94 13.22 25.86
CA SER A 487 4.59 13.69 24.63
C SER A 487 4.55 15.20 24.44
N VAL A 488 3.50 15.85 24.96
CA VAL A 488 3.35 17.30 25.10
C VAL A 488 4.56 17.90 25.84
N VAL A 489 4.91 17.36 27.01
CA VAL A 489 6.09 17.77 27.81
C VAL A 489 7.41 17.48 27.06
N VAL A 490 7.52 16.31 26.44
CA VAL A 490 8.76 15.88 25.76
C VAL A 490 9.04 16.71 24.51
N SER A 491 8.04 16.91 23.66
CA SER A 491 8.12 17.70 22.42
C SER A 491 8.19 19.21 22.67
N GLY A 492 7.86 19.66 23.88
CA GLY A 492 7.86 21.06 24.28
C GLY A 492 6.69 21.87 23.73
N GLY A 493 5.53 21.24 23.53
CA GLY A 493 4.35 21.96 23.03
C GLY A 493 3.33 21.09 22.32
N ARG A 494 3.77 20.00 21.68
CA ARG A 494 2.99 19.32 20.64
C ARG A 494 2.11 18.23 21.22
N LEU A 495 0.80 18.46 21.17
CA LEU A 495 -0.20 17.41 21.35
C LEU A 495 -0.42 16.69 20.01
N VAL A 496 0.35 15.62 19.81
CA VAL A 496 0.30 14.75 18.63
C VAL A 496 -0.92 13.82 18.64
N GLN A 497 -1.35 13.37 17.47
CA GLN A 497 -2.27 12.23 17.31
C GLN A 497 -1.44 10.93 17.28
N PRO A 498 -1.60 9.98 18.21
CA PRO A 498 -0.95 8.69 18.13
C PRO A 498 -1.45 7.89 16.92
N HIS A 499 -0.56 7.19 16.20
CA HIS A 499 -0.95 6.40 15.01
C HIS A 499 0.00 5.24 14.74
N LEU A 500 -0.50 4.26 13.97
CA LEU A 500 0.23 3.07 13.52
C LEU A 500 0.49 3.08 12.02
N ASN A 501 -0.21 3.88 11.23
CA ASN A 501 0.00 4.01 9.79
C ASN A 501 1.14 4.98 9.47
N ARG A 502 2.24 4.46 8.93
CA ARG A 502 3.42 5.25 8.59
C ARG A 502 3.16 6.28 7.47
N ASP A 503 2.14 6.06 6.65
CA ASP A 503 1.77 6.93 5.54
C ASP A 503 0.79 8.04 5.98
N LEU A 504 0.43 8.10 7.27
CA LEU A 504 -0.47 9.12 7.82
C LEU A 504 0.20 10.49 7.86
N ILE A 505 -0.52 11.53 7.41
CA ILE A 505 -0.07 12.91 7.51
C ILE A 505 -0.15 13.36 8.98
N MET A 506 1.00 13.72 9.54
CA MET A 506 1.12 14.16 10.93
C MET A 506 0.35 15.46 11.18
N THR A 507 -0.48 15.45 12.23
CA THR A 507 -1.13 16.65 12.77
C THR A 507 -0.82 16.78 14.26
N TYR A 508 -0.68 18.02 14.74
CA TYR A 508 -0.51 18.31 16.15
C TYR A 508 -1.18 19.62 16.54
N LYS A 509 -1.62 19.72 17.79
CA LYS A 509 -2.06 20.97 18.41
C LYS A 509 -0.95 21.50 19.30
N MET A 510 -0.63 22.79 19.18
CA MET A 510 0.30 23.44 20.12
C MET A 510 -0.40 23.80 21.41
N ILE A 511 0.28 23.55 22.52
CA ILE A 511 -0.10 23.98 23.87
C ILE A 511 1.09 24.75 24.41
N ASP A 512 0.87 26.01 24.79
CA ASP A 512 1.96 26.87 25.26
C ASP A 512 2.18 26.70 26.77
N TYR A 513 3.35 26.20 27.12
CA TYR A 513 3.90 26.11 28.48
C TYR A 513 5.44 26.16 28.43
N SER A 514 5.97 26.74 27.35
CA SER A 514 7.39 26.75 27.03
C SER A 514 8.22 27.40 28.15
N GLU A 515 7.68 28.45 28.77
CA GLU A 515 8.26 29.15 29.92
C GLU A 515 8.50 28.24 31.14
N TYR A 516 7.57 27.31 31.40
CA TYR A 516 7.54 26.51 32.62
C TYR A 516 8.22 25.13 32.47
N LEU A 517 8.49 24.72 31.24
CA LEU A 517 9.03 23.41 30.92
C LEU A 517 10.37 23.11 31.61
N PRO A 518 11.36 24.03 31.70
CA PRO A 518 12.62 23.78 32.38
C PRO A 518 12.41 23.38 33.85
N THR A 519 11.50 24.04 34.57
CA THR A 519 11.21 23.75 35.99
C THR A 519 10.63 22.35 36.18
N ILE A 520 9.73 21.93 35.28
CA ILE A 520 9.14 20.58 35.32
C ILE A 520 10.20 19.51 35.00
N LEU A 521 11.03 19.74 33.98
CA LEU A 521 12.06 18.80 33.57
C LEU A 521 13.08 18.54 34.68
N VAL A 522 13.44 19.55 35.49
CA VAL A 522 14.30 19.37 36.67
C VAL A 522 13.70 18.36 37.64
N GLY A 523 12.41 18.48 37.97
CA GLY A 523 11.73 17.54 38.87
C GLY A 523 11.61 16.13 38.31
N LEU A 524 11.28 15.99 37.03
CA LEU A 524 11.21 14.69 36.34
C LEU A 524 12.59 14.04 36.17
N LYS A 525 13.65 14.85 36.03
CA LYS A 525 15.04 14.37 36.04
C LYS A 525 15.44 13.90 37.42
N GLN A 526 15.12 14.69 38.46
CA GLN A 526 15.37 14.34 39.85
C GLN A 526 14.62 13.08 40.30
N ASN A 527 13.45 12.78 39.72
CA ASN A 527 12.78 11.51 39.94
C ASN A 527 13.69 10.31 39.59
N ILE A 528 14.48 10.43 38.52
CA ILE A 528 15.46 9.43 38.11
C ILE A 528 16.77 9.58 38.88
N THR A 529 17.29 10.78 39.15
CA THR A 529 18.62 10.92 39.78
C THR A 529 18.64 10.78 41.30
N ALA A 530 17.50 10.95 41.98
CA ALA A 530 17.44 10.87 43.45
C ALA A 530 16.08 10.38 44.00
N GLY A 531 15.04 10.37 43.17
CA GLY A 531 13.67 10.05 43.59
C GLY A 531 13.27 8.59 43.37
N SER A 532 11.97 8.39 43.16
CA SER A 532 11.35 7.06 43.10
C SER A 532 11.67 6.25 41.83
N GLY A 533 12.31 6.85 40.82
CA GLY A 533 12.72 6.21 39.57
C GLY A 533 14.22 5.86 39.50
N ARG A 534 14.93 5.89 40.63
CA ARG A 534 16.41 5.82 40.68
C ARG A 534 17.06 4.61 40.02
N GLU A 535 16.36 3.50 39.88
CA GLU A 535 16.91 2.31 39.21
C GLU A 535 17.30 2.57 37.75
N LEU A 536 16.65 3.53 37.08
CA LEU A 536 16.98 3.90 35.69
C LEU A 536 18.31 4.62 35.51
N GLN A 537 18.96 5.09 36.58
CA GLN A 537 20.32 5.66 36.46
C GLN A 537 21.32 4.65 35.89
N SER A 538 21.12 3.36 36.18
CA SER A 538 21.97 2.28 35.71
C SER A 538 22.03 2.17 34.19
N VAL A 539 21.03 2.70 33.47
CA VAL A 539 20.97 2.65 32.01
C VAL A 539 21.93 3.67 31.36
N SER A 540 22.38 4.71 32.08
CA SER A 540 23.27 5.76 31.55
C SER A 540 22.75 6.51 30.30
N LEU A 541 21.43 6.54 30.09
CA LEU A 541 20.78 7.42 29.11
C LEU A 541 20.29 8.70 29.79
N ASN A 542 20.12 9.79 29.03
CA ASN A 542 19.52 11.02 29.55
C ASN A 542 17.99 10.88 29.76
N LEU A 543 17.60 10.08 30.75
CA LEU A 543 16.21 9.74 31.03
C LEU A 543 15.57 10.70 32.04
N TYR A 544 14.26 10.87 31.88
CA TYR A 544 13.34 11.56 32.77
C TYR A 544 12.20 10.62 33.10
N GLY A 545 11.50 10.80 34.22
CA GLY A 545 10.35 9.95 34.50
C GLY A 545 9.52 10.33 35.71
N LYS A 546 8.47 9.56 35.94
CA LYS A 546 7.55 9.71 37.06
C LYS A 546 6.92 8.37 37.42
N THR A 547 6.97 8.01 38.71
CA THR A 547 6.18 6.88 39.23
C THR A 547 4.74 7.29 39.52
N GLY A 548 3.82 6.35 39.35
CA GLY A 548 2.43 6.47 39.72
C GLY A 548 1.96 5.24 40.51
N THR A 549 1.24 5.51 41.60
CA THR A 549 0.51 4.49 42.36
C THR A 549 -0.93 4.96 42.45
N ALA A 550 -1.84 4.21 41.86
CA ALA A 550 -3.24 4.60 41.69
C ALA A 550 -4.15 3.62 42.46
N GLN A 551 -5.00 4.12 43.36
CA GLN A 551 -5.80 3.27 44.23
C GLN A 551 -7.15 3.03 43.58
N TYR A 552 -7.54 1.77 43.43
CA TYR A 552 -8.84 1.40 42.82
C TYR A 552 -9.75 0.64 43.79
N ALA A 553 -9.19 0.11 44.88
CA ALA A 553 -9.94 -0.49 45.98
C ALA A 553 -9.14 -0.34 47.29
N LYS A 554 -9.77 -0.62 48.43
CA LYS A 554 -9.08 -0.61 49.74
C LYS A 554 -7.87 -1.53 49.70
N ASN A 555 -6.68 -0.98 49.96
CA ASN A 555 -5.37 -1.66 49.92
C ASN A 555 -5.00 -2.30 48.56
N LYS A 556 -5.58 -1.86 47.43
CA LYS A 556 -5.19 -2.34 46.09
C LYS A 556 -4.86 -1.17 45.18
N THR A 557 -3.70 -1.24 44.53
CA THR A 557 -3.19 -0.19 43.66
C THR A 557 -2.68 -0.71 42.31
N HIS A 558 -2.90 0.09 41.27
CA HIS A 558 -2.22 -0.08 39.99
C HIS A 558 -0.83 0.55 40.05
N ALA A 559 0.14 -0.14 39.46
CA ALA A 559 1.53 0.30 39.37
C ALA A 559 1.75 0.96 38.00
N TRP A 560 2.01 2.26 38.00
CA TRP A 560 2.29 3.06 36.81
C TRP A 560 3.75 3.53 36.82
N PHE A 561 4.33 3.58 35.63
CA PHE A 561 5.58 4.27 35.41
C PHE A 561 5.62 4.89 34.02
N VAL A 562 6.07 6.14 33.93
CA VAL A 562 6.37 6.80 32.67
C VAL A 562 7.81 7.27 32.69
N SER A 563 8.49 7.05 31.57
CA SER A 563 9.85 7.52 31.36
C SER A 563 10.02 7.93 29.92
N PHE A 564 10.94 8.86 29.68
CA PHE A 564 11.14 9.38 28.34
C PHE A 564 12.55 9.89 28.11
N ILE A 565 12.88 9.97 26.83
CA ILE A 565 14.03 10.68 26.28
C ILE A 565 13.51 11.95 25.63
N LYS A 566 14.10 13.10 25.98
CA LYS A 566 13.82 14.38 25.32
C LYS A 566 14.87 14.71 24.26
N ASP A 567 16.12 14.61 24.65
CA ASP A 567 17.29 15.01 23.89
C ASP A 567 18.43 14.01 24.14
N GLU A 568 18.49 12.97 23.30
CA GLU A 568 19.57 11.97 23.31
C GLU A 568 20.10 11.80 21.88
N LYS A 569 21.42 11.81 21.72
CA LYS A 569 22.03 11.87 20.40
C LYS A 569 21.76 10.58 19.63
N GLY A 570 21.06 10.68 18.50
CA GLY A 570 20.76 9.55 17.63
C GLY A 570 19.47 8.80 17.98
N LEU A 571 18.73 9.22 19.02
CA LEU A 571 17.38 8.70 19.30
C LEU A 571 16.33 9.78 19.05
N PRO A 572 15.15 9.41 18.53
CA PRO A 572 14.00 10.30 18.56
C PRO A 572 13.54 10.51 20.03
N PRO A 573 12.78 11.59 20.30
CA PRO A 573 12.18 11.77 21.61
C PRO A 573 11.10 10.71 21.83
N LEU A 574 11.34 9.81 22.78
CA LEU A 574 10.50 8.63 23.00
C LEU A 574 9.87 8.69 24.38
N VAL A 575 8.58 8.33 24.46
CA VAL A 575 7.82 8.20 25.71
C VAL A 575 7.43 6.74 25.90
N LEU A 576 7.87 6.15 27.01
CA LEU A 576 7.49 4.82 27.45
C LEU A 576 6.56 4.91 28.65
N VAL A 577 5.37 4.33 28.52
CA VAL A 577 4.40 4.14 29.61
C VAL A 577 4.27 2.66 29.91
N VAL A 578 4.36 2.28 31.19
CA VAL A 578 4.12 0.92 31.68
C VAL A 578 3.07 0.97 32.78
N LEU A 579 2.09 0.08 32.68
CA LEU A 579 1.05 -0.12 33.70
C LEU A 579 0.95 -1.60 34.06
N VAL A 580 0.88 -1.91 35.36
CA VAL A 580 0.56 -3.25 35.87
C VAL A 580 -0.67 -3.19 36.76
N GLU A 581 -1.70 -3.93 36.37
CA GLU A 581 -2.98 -3.97 37.08
C GLU A 581 -2.87 -4.62 38.44
N GLY A 582 -3.31 -3.93 39.48
CA GLY A 582 -3.14 -4.41 40.86
C GLY A 582 -1.67 -4.64 41.23
N GLY A 583 -0.72 -4.07 40.50
CA GLY A 583 0.72 -4.30 40.65
C GLY A 583 1.31 -3.84 41.99
N GLY A 584 0.59 -3.04 42.78
CA GLY A 584 1.14 -2.44 43.99
C GLY A 584 1.82 -1.12 43.66
N GLU A 585 3.10 -0.99 44.03
CA GLU A 585 3.88 0.23 43.86
C GLU A 585 4.52 0.30 42.46
N GLY A 586 4.44 1.46 41.80
CA GLY A 586 5.03 1.66 40.46
C GLY A 586 6.54 1.35 40.38
N SER A 587 7.27 1.70 41.44
CA SER A 587 8.73 1.54 41.57
C SER A 587 9.18 0.08 41.62
N SER A 588 8.34 -0.87 42.06
CA SER A 588 8.74 -2.27 42.27
C SER A 588 8.38 -3.20 41.11
N VAL A 589 7.44 -2.82 40.25
CA VAL A 589 6.97 -3.69 39.15
C VAL A 589 7.02 -3.02 37.78
N ALA A 590 6.57 -1.78 37.64
CA ALA A 590 6.54 -1.10 36.34
C ALA A 590 7.92 -0.51 35.96
N LEU A 591 8.68 -0.02 36.95
CA LEU A 591 10.01 0.54 36.75
C LEU A 591 11.05 -0.50 36.24
N PRO A 592 11.13 -1.74 36.77
CA PRO A 592 12.03 -2.76 36.22
C PRO A 592 11.78 -3.07 34.75
N VAL A 593 10.52 -3.14 34.32
CA VAL A 593 10.17 -3.32 32.89
C VAL A 593 10.73 -2.18 32.06
N ALA A 594 10.53 -0.94 32.51
CA ALA A 594 11.05 0.23 31.81
C ALA A 594 12.59 0.22 31.75
N ARG A 595 13.27 -0.21 32.82
CA ARG A 595 14.72 -0.36 32.86
C ARG A 595 15.22 -1.34 31.81
N ASP A 596 14.59 -2.50 31.71
CA ASP A 596 15.02 -3.54 30.76
C ASP A 596 14.83 -3.05 29.31
N VAL A 597 13.69 -2.42 29.02
CA VAL A 597 13.40 -1.80 27.70
C VAL A 597 14.41 -0.69 27.36
N TRP A 598 14.70 0.24 28.29
CA TRP A 598 15.68 1.30 28.02
C TRP A 598 17.11 0.78 27.92
N THR A 599 17.45 -0.29 28.64
CA THR A 599 18.76 -0.96 28.53
C THR A 599 18.94 -1.53 27.12
N TRP A 600 17.90 -2.15 26.57
CA TRP A 600 17.90 -2.62 25.20
C TRP A 600 18.01 -1.47 24.18
N VAL A 601 17.25 -0.38 24.37
CA VAL A 601 17.35 0.83 23.53
C VAL A 601 18.78 1.40 23.51
N LYS A 602 19.44 1.44 24.68
CA LYS A 602 20.84 1.86 24.80
C LYS A 602 21.78 0.96 24.00
N GLN A 603 21.65 -0.36 24.18
CA GLN A 603 22.49 -1.35 23.51
C GLN A 603 22.39 -1.23 21.99
N ILE A 604 21.27 -0.82 21.42
CA ILE A 604 21.15 -0.75 19.95
C ILE A 604 21.80 0.48 19.32
N ASN A 605 22.00 1.57 20.08
CA ASN A 605 22.06 2.87 19.42
C ASN A 605 23.45 3.41 19.09
N LYS A 606 24.41 3.40 20.01
CA LYS A 606 25.68 4.08 19.73
C LYS A 606 26.84 3.62 20.57
N GLU A 607 26.64 3.46 21.87
CA GLU A 607 27.71 2.96 22.76
C GLU A 607 28.07 1.51 22.48
N MET A 608 27.11 0.65 22.12
CA MET A 608 27.45 -0.71 21.70
C MET A 608 28.21 -0.68 20.37
N ILE A 609 27.75 0.09 19.38
CA ILE A 609 28.43 0.19 18.08
C ILE A 609 29.80 0.88 18.21
N ASP A 610 29.96 1.85 19.10
CA ASP A 610 31.24 2.51 19.41
C ASP A 610 32.15 1.59 20.23
N ASN A 611 31.63 0.84 21.21
CA ASN A 611 32.38 -0.20 21.95
C ASN A 611 32.83 -1.32 21.00
N LEU A 612 31.94 -1.84 20.15
CA LEU A 612 32.27 -2.81 19.11
C LEU A 612 33.28 -2.27 18.09
N LYS A 613 33.35 -0.94 17.86
CA LYS A 613 34.41 -0.31 17.04
C LYS A 613 35.75 -0.22 17.76
N SER A 614 35.73 -0.08 19.08
CA SER A 614 36.90 0.19 19.93
C SER A 614 37.36 -1.02 20.78
N ASP A 615 36.77 -2.21 20.58
CA ASP A 615 37.16 -3.44 21.28
C ASP A 615 37.01 -4.66 20.36
N THR A 616 38.15 -5.20 19.92
CA THR A 616 38.24 -6.39 19.06
C THR A 616 37.60 -7.62 19.70
N ASN A 617 37.82 -7.86 20.99
CA ASN A 617 37.34 -9.06 21.66
C ASN A 617 35.83 -9.00 21.88
N ALA A 618 35.30 -7.82 22.16
CA ALA A 618 33.86 -7.57 22.22
C ALA A 618 33.22 -7.77 20.84
N LEU A 619 33.83 -7.24 19.77
CA LEU A 619 33.36 -7.43 18.40
C LEU A 619 33.35 -8.91 18.00
N LEU A 620 34.43 -9.64 18.28
CA LEU A 620 34.53 -11.07 18.00
C LEU A 620 33.46 -11.88 18.74
N SER A 621 33.36 -11.67 20.05
CA SER A 621 32.43 -12.38 20.92
C SER A 621 30.96 -12.08 20.56
N PHE A 622 30.69 -10.84 20.17
CA PHE A 622 29.38 -10.43 19.68
C PHE A 622 29.04 -11.12 18.37
N LEU A 623 29.93 -11.10 17.37
CA LEU A 623 29.65 -11.67 16.05
C LEU A 623 29.50 -13.20 16.05
N GLN A 624 30.22 -13.92 16.92
CA GLN A 624 30.19 -15.40 16.98
C GLN A 624 28.86 -15.98 17.48
N ASN A 625 28.07 -15.22 18.24
CA ASN A 625 26.88 -15.73 18.94
C ASN A 625 25.55 -15.16 18.40
N GLN A 626 25.55 -14.54 17.21
CA GLN A 626 24.40 -13.81 16.68
C GLN A 626 23.90 -14.43 15.37
N ASN A 627 22.63 -14.18 15.04
CA ASN A 627 22.06 -14.59 13.76
C ASN A 627 22.42 -13.61 12.63
N ASP A 628 22.32 -14.08 11.38
CA ASP A 628 22.67 -13.33 10.17
C ASP A 628 22.04 -11.94 10.10
N GLY A 629 20.77 -11.79 10.50
CA GLY A 629 20.09 -10.50 10.46
C GLY A 629 20.70 -9.45 11.39
N ILE A 630 21.11 -9.86 12.59
CA ILE A 630 21.79 -8.99 13.56
C ILE A 630 23.21 -8.67 13.08
N ILE A 631 23.91 -9.64 12.49
CA ILE A 631 25.24 -9.44 11.91
C ILE A 631 25.18 -8.42 10.77
N ILE A 632 24.25 -8.57 9.83
CA ILE A 632 24.04 -7.64 8.70
C ILE A 632 23.74 -6.23 9.22
N TYR A 633 22.80 -6.11 10.17
CA TYR A 633 22.45 -4.83 10.78
C TYR A 633 23.69 -4.16 11.42
N THR A 634 24.45 -4.93 12.20
CA THR A 634 25.64 -4.44 12.90
C THR A 634 26.72 -3.99 11.92
N LEU A 635 27.06 -4.82 10.92
CA LEU A 635 28.05 -4.49 9.89
C LEU A 635 27.61 -3.29 9.03
N GLY A 636 26.31 -3.12 8.80
CA GLY A 636 25.76 -1.95 8.11
C GLY A 636 25.93 -0.65 8.90
N LYS A 637 26.04 -0.73 10.23
CA LYS A 637 26.17 0.43 11.15
C LYS A 637 27.58 0.64 11.70
N LEU A 638 28.48 -0.33 11.55
CA LEU A 638 29.82 -0.34 12.17
C LEU A 638 30.73 0.82 11.73
N GLY A 639 30.51 1.44 10.57
CA GLY A 639 31.29 2.61 10.16
C GLY A 639 32.76 2.29 9.85
N ARG A 640 33.71 3.16 10.23
CA ARG A 640 35.17 2.94 10.15
C ARG A 640 35.67 2.51 11.53
N LEU A 641 36.47 1.44 11.60
CA LEU A 641 37.13 1.02 12.85
C LEU A 641 38.23 2.02 13.24
N GLU A 642 38.44 2.23 14.54
CA GLU A 642 39.49 3.11 15.04
C GLU A 642 40.88 2.50 14.79
N ASN A 643 41.90 3.34 14.57
CA ASN A 643 43.24 2.88 14.20
C ASN A 643 43.91 2.14 15.37
N GLY A 644 44.13 0.82 15.24
CA GLY A 644 44.83 -0.01 16.23
C GLY A 644 44.13 -1.31 16.64
N TYR A 645 42.91 -1.55 16.18
CA TYR A 645 42.13 -2.75 16.53
C TYR A 645 42.29 -3.88 15.50
N SER A 646 42.33 -5.14 15.96
CA SER A 646 42.55 -6.31 15.10
C SER A 646 41.39 -6.52 14.13
N ARG A 647 41.74 -6.70 12.85
CA ARG A 647 40.88 -6.99 11.69
C ARG A 647 40.30 -8.41 11.68
N GLU A 648 40.78 -9.28 12.56
CA GLU A 648 40.41 -10.71 12.63
C GLU A 648 38.90 -10.99 12.71
N PRO A 649 38.08 -10.24 13.48
CA PRO A 649 36.65 -10.50 13.55
C PRO A 649 35.96 -10.37 12.19
N LEU A 650 36.36 -9.40 11.37
CA LEU A 650 35.80 -9.19 10.04
C LEU A 650 36.34 -10.21 9.03
N VAL A 651 37.61 -10.61 9.15
CA VAL A 651 38.22 -11.64 8.30
C VAL A 651 37.54 -13.00 8.52
N SER A 652 37.18 -13.33 9.77
CA SER A 652 36.51 -14.61 10.08
C SER A 652 35.13 -14.75 9.40
N LEU A 653 34.45 -13.63 9.15
CA LEU A 653 33.15 -13.60 8.47
C LEU A 653 33.24 -13.76 6.95
N LEU A 654 34.43 -13.68 6.36
CA LEU A 654 34.60 -13.84 4.91
C LEU A 654 34.32 -15.26 4.42
N ASN A 655 34.32 -16.27 5.31
CA ASN A 655 33.92 -17.63 4.99
C ASN A 655 32.44 -17.93 5.30
N ASN A 656 31.63 -16.91 5.64
CA ASN A 656 30.21 -17.11 5.96
C ASN A 656 29.42 -17.53 4.70
N LYS A 657 28.41 -18.40 4.85
CA LYS A 657 27.54 -18.85 3.75
C LYS A 657 26.73 -17.70 3.13
N ASN A 658 26.35 -16.72 3.95
CA ASN A 658 25.57 -15.56 3.54
C ASN A 658 26.46 -14.52 2.85
N ASP A 659 26.12 -14.16 1.61
CA ASP A 659 26.93 -13.27 0.79
C ASP A 659 26.82 -11.80 1.22
N ASP A 660 25.67 -11.34 1.71
CA ASP A 660 25.53 -9.98 2.29
C ASP A 660 26.51 -9.75 3.45
N ILE A 661 26.71 -10.77 4.30
CA ILE A 661 27.69 -10.72 5.39
C ILE A 661 29.11 -10.59 4.82
N ARG A 662 29.45 -11.37 3.78
CA ARG A 662 30.76 -11.29 3.12
C ARG A 662 30.98 -9.91 2.48
N VAL A 663 30.01 -9.40 1.71
CA VAL A 663 30.03 -8.07 1.09
C VAL A 663 30.29 -6.98 2.13
N LEU A 664 29.50 -6.96 3.21
CA LEU A 664 29.62 -5.95 4.25
C LEU A 664 30.93 -6.08 5.03
N SER A 665 31.45 -7.29 5.21
CA SER A 665 32.75 -7.54 5.84
C SER A 665 33.89 -6.97 4.98
N ILE A 666 33.91 -7.24 3.68
CA ILE A 666 34.88 -6.67 2.72
C ILE A 666 34.77 -5.14 2.70
N LYS A 667 33.55 -4.61 2.65
CA LYS A 667 33.32 -3.17 2.65
C LYS A 667 33.86 -2.49 3.90
N ASN A 668 33.70 -3.11 5.07
CA ASN A 668 34.22 -2.56 6.33
C ASN A 668 35.75 -2.71 6.43
N LEU A 669 36.32 -3.84 5.98
CA LEU A 669 37.77 -4.02 5.87
C LEU A 669 38.41 -2.96 4.95
N ALA A 670 37.78 -2.66 3.81
CA ALA A 670 38.28 -1.66 2.86
C ALA A 670 38.37 -0.24 3.44
N LYS A 671 37.52 0.11 4.42
CA LYS A 671 37.53 1.43 5.08
C LYS A 671 38.75 1.64 5.99
N ILE A 672 39.44 0.55 6.38
CA ILE A 672 40.66 0.62 7.18
C ILE A 672 41.77 1.28 6.36
N GLY A 673 41.80 1.03 5.04
CA GLY A 673 42.84 1.56 4.15
C GLY A 673 44.20 0.87 4.31
N ASP A 674 44.23 -0.31 4.94
CA ASP A 674 45.46 -1.09 5.15
C ASP A 674 45.81 -1.89 3.89
N ILE A 675 46.89 -1.49 3.22
CA ILE A 675 47.39 -2.13 1.99
C ILE A 675 47.74 -3.61 2.17
N SER A 676 48.03 -4.08 3.40
CA SER A 676 48.33 -5.48 3.64
C SER A 676 47.10 -6.41 3.51
N LEU A 677 45.90 -5.85 3.40
CA LEU A 677 44.66 -6.59 3.05
C LEU A 677 44.49 -6.83 1.55
N LEU A 678 45.35 -6.24 0.71
CA LEU A 678 45.28 -6.38 -0.75
C LEU A 678 45.22 -7.86 -1.22
N PRO A 679 46.04 -8.79 -0.70
CA PRO A 679 45.95 -10.22 -1.07
C PRO A 679 44.57 -10.83 -0.78
N THR A 680 43.93 -10.42 0.32
CA THR A 680 42.58 -10.88 0.68
C THR A 680 41.55 -10.37 -0.32
N PHE A 681 41.59 -9.08 -0.68
CA PHE A 681 40.65 -8.55 -1.67
C PHE A 681 40.84 -9.18 -3.06
N ILE A 682 42.09 -9.45 -3.47
CA ILE A 682 42.39 -10.17 -4.72
C ILE A 682 41.76 -11.56 -4.69
N GLN A 683 41.97 -12.32 -3.61
CA GLN A 683 41.42 -13.67 -3.46
C GLN A 683 39.91 -13.67 -3.68
N TYR A 684 39.15 -12.88 -2.93
CA TYR A 684 37.68 -12.85 -3.03
C TYR A 684 37.18 -12.21 -4.32
N ALA A 685 37.93 -11.32 -4.97
CA ALA A 685 37.60 -10.80 -6.29
C ALA A 685 37.63 -11.88 -7.38
N HIS A 686 38.55 -12.85 -7.27
CA HIS A 686 38.67 -13.95 -8.23
C HIS A 686 37.80 -15.17 -7.89
N SER A 687 37.74 -15.57 -6.61
CA SER A 687 37.25 -16.91 -6.24
C SER A 687 35.86 -16.98 -5.63
N ASP A 688 35.23 -15.86 -5.22
CA ASP A 688 33.90 -15.91 -4.60
C ASP A 688 32.80 -16.21 -5.64
N GLU A 689 31.82 -17.04 -5.28
CA GLU A 689 30.71 -17.40 -6.16
C GLU A 689 29.73 -16.23 -6.38
N SER A 690 29.62 -15.30 -5.42
CA SER A 690 28.73 -14.15 -5.50
C SER A 690 29.36 -13.00 -6.28
N THR A 691 28.72 -12.60 -7.37
CA THR A 691 29.06 -11.40 -8.14
C THR A 691 29.16 -10.16 -7.25
N GLU A 692 28.28 -10.00 -6.25
CA GLU A 692 28.27 -8.81 -5.39
C GLU A 692 29.50 -8.77 -4.47
N VAL A 693 29.96 -9.93 -3.98
CA VAL A 693 31.20 -10.04 -3.20
C VAL A 693 32.42 -9.75 -4.07
N ARG A 694 32.49 -10.32 -5.28
CA ARG A 694 33.57 -10.07 -6.24
C ARG A 694 33.64 -8.59 -6.61
N ARG A 695 32.50 -8.00 -6.93
CA ARG A 695 32.34 -6.57 -7.25
C ARG A 695 32.81 -5.68 -6.10
N GLU A 696 32.38 -5.95 -4.88
CA GLU A 696 32.79 -5.17 -3.71
C GLU A 696 34.28 -5.35 -3.39
N SER A 697 34.85 -6.53 -3.64
CA SER A 697 36.29 -6.79 -3.53
C SER A 697 37.11 -5.95 -4.50
N VAL A 698 36.70 -5.86 -5.78
CA VAL A 698 37.35 -4.96 -6.75
C VAL A 698 37.17 -3.49 -6.36
N SER A 699 36.01 -3.11 -5.84
CA SER A 699 35.82 -1.78 -5.27
C SER A 699 36.75 -1.51 -4.08
N ALA A 700 36.97 -2.51 -3.21
CA ALA A 700 37.89 -2.42 -2.08
C ALA A 700 39.34 -2.22 -2.54
N ILE A 701 39.78 -2.95 -3.58
CA ILE A 701 41.09 -2.76 -4.21
C ILE A 701 41.26 -1.31 -4.68
N GLY A 702 40.29 -0.78 -5.42
CA GLY A 702 40.33 0.62 -5.89
C GLY A 702 40.32 1.66 -4.77
N ARG A 703 39.66 1.38 -3.63
CA ARG A 703 39.61 2.29 -2.48
C ARG A 703 40.94 2.43 -1.74
N LEU A 704 41.87 1.47 -1.89
CA LEU A 704 43.20 1.57 -1.29
C LEU A 704 44.01 2.73 -1.89
N ARG A 705 43.70 3.15 -3.13
CA ARG A 705 44.37 4.26 -3.84
C ARG A 705 45.90 4.15 -3.87
N ASP A 706 46.42 2.93 -3.86
CA ASP A 706 47.84 2.62 -3.95
C ASP A 706 48.19 2.20 -5.39
N GLU A 707 49.32 2.65 -5.90
CA GLU A 707 49.76 2.35 -7.27
C GLU A 707 49.93 0.85 -7.54
N LYS A 708 50.23 0.04 -6.50
CA LYS A 708 50.32 -1.42 -6.61
C LYS A 708 49.01 -2.09 -7.02
N THR A 709 47.88 -1.38 -6.87
CA THR A 709 46.56 -1.88 -7.26
C THR A 709 46.28 -1.74 -8.76
N VAL A 710 46.99 -0.84 -9.45
CA VAL A 710 46.74 -0.52 -10.87
C VAL A 710 46.84 -1.76 -11.78
N PRO A 711 47.90 -2.59 -11.72
CA PRO A 711 47.98 -3.78 -12.57
C PRO A 711 46.82 -4.76 -12.36
N ILE A 712 46.36 -4.89 -11.11
CA ILE A 712 45.27 -5.78 -10.72
C ILE A 712 43.94 -5.25 -11.26
N LEU A 713 43.67 -3.96 -11.10
CA LEU A 713 42.46 -3.36 -11.65
C LEU A 713 42.42 -3.44 -13.18
N VAL A 714 43.57 -3.29 -13.85
CA VAL A 714 43.69 -3.50 -15.31
C VAL A 714 43.38 -4.94 -15.70
N GLU A 715 43.77 -5.93 -14.88
CA GLU A 715 43.40 -7.33 -15.10
C GLU A 715 41.88 -7.53 -15.08
N PHE A 716 41.20 -6.96 -14.07
CA PHE A 716 39.73 -7.03 -13.93
C PHE A 716 38.94 -6.28 -15.00
N LEU A 717 39.59 -5.49 -15.88
CA LEU A 717 38.94 -4.95 -17.07
C LEU A 717 38.54 -6.04 -18.09
N LYS A 718 39.14 -7.23 -17.97
CA LYS A 718 38.87 -8.38 -18.86
C LYS A 718 37.85 -9.36 -18.27
N ASP A 719 37.24 -9.02 -17.14
CA ASP A 719 36.27 -9.88 -16.48
C ASP A 719 35.01 -10.06 -17.34
N ASN A 720 34.38 -11.23 -17.26
CA ASN A 720 33.14 -11.50 -17.99
C ASN A 720 31.92 -10.81 -17.36
N ASP A 721 32.02 -10.42 -16.08
CA ASP A 721 30.93 -9.74 -15.38
C ASP A 721 31.04 -8.21 -15.53
N PRO A 722 30.10 -7.55 -16.24
CA PRO A 722 30.15 -6.10 -16.45
C PRO A 722 30.15 -5.29 -15.16
N LYS A 723 29.55 -5.80 -14.07
CA LYS A 723 29.56 -5.09 -12.77
C LYS A 723 30.96 -5.03 -12.18
N VAL A 724 31.75 -6.09 -12.34
CA VAL A 724 33.15 -6.17 -11.88
C VAL A 724 34.01 -5.25 -12.73
N VAL A 725 33.89 -5.32 -14.06
CA VAL A 725 34.59 -4.42 -14.99
C VAL A 725 34.29 -2.95 -14.67
N MET A 726 33.03 -2.60 -14.42
CA MET A 726 32.62 -1.24 -14.05
C MET A 726 33.32 -0.74 -12.78
N GLN A 727 33.50 -1.59 -11.76
CA GLN A 727 34.24 -1.18 -10.55
C GLN A 727 35.73 -1.06 -10.82
N ALA A 728 36.30 -1.91 -11.67
CA ALA A 728 37.69 -1.79 -12.08
C ALA A 728 37.94 -0.47 -12.82
N ILE A 729 37.05 -0.08 -13.76
CA ILE A 729 37.07 1.23 -14.42
C ILE A 729 37.05 2.35 -13.37
N ARG A 730 36.09 2.33 -12.43
CA ARG A 730 35.97 3.35 -11.38
C ARG A 730 37.22 3.45 -10.50
N GLY A 731 37.82 2.31 -10.14
CA GLY A 731 39.08 2.27 -9.39
C GLY A 731 40.23 2.89 -10.17
N LEU A 732 40.32 2.63 -11.47
CA LEU A 732 41.35 3.15 -12.36
C LEU A 732 41.20 4.63 -12.68
N LEU A 733 39.98 5.18 -12.72
CA LEU A 733 39.74 6.60 -13.02
C LEU A 733 40.45 7.55 -12.05
N VAL A 734 40.71 7.11 -10.81
CA VAL A 734 41.51 7.87 -9.83
C VAL A 734 42.96 8.07 -10.29
N PHE A 735 43.46 7.17 -11.15
CA PHE A 735 44.79 7.20 -11.75
C PHE A 735 44.77 7.58 -13.24
N SER A 736 43.70 8.23 -13.70
CA SER A 736 43.47 8.59 -15.11
C SER A 736 44.54 9.49 -15.74
N GLU A 737 45.39 10.13 -14.94
CA GLU A 737 46.53 10.90 -15.45
C GLU A 737 47.69 10.03 -15.94
N LYS A 738 47.73 8.75 -15.55
CA LYS A 738 48.77 7.83 -15.99
C LYS A 738 48.48 7.28 -17.38
N GLU A 739 49.50 7.31 -18.23
CA GLU A 739 49.36 6.95 -19.65
C GLU A 739 49.05 5.46 -19.86
N ASP A 740 49.59 4.58 -19.03
CA ASP A 740 49.28 3.14 -19.03
C ASP A 740 47.81 2.87 -18.67
N VAL A 741 47.26 3.59 -17.69
CA VAL A 741 45.84 3.52 -17.31
C VAL A 741 44.94 4.03 -18.43
N ARG A 742 45.24 5.19 -19.02
CA ARG A 742 44.47 5.69 -20.18
C ARG A 742 44.48 4.70 -21.34
N ASN A 743 45.63 4.10 -21.63
CA ASN A 743 45.74 3.11 -22.70
C ASN A 743 45.00 1.81 -22.40
N ALA A 744 44.90 1.41 -21.12
CA ALA A 744 44.06 0.29 -20.72
C ALA A 744 42.55 0.62 -20.89
N LEU A 745 42.11 1.80 -20.47
CA LEU A 745 40.72 2.24 -20.60
C LEU A 745 40.30 2.44 -22.07
N LYS A 746 41.17 2.97 -22.94
CA LYS A 746 40.90 3.12 -24.38
C LYS A 746 40.56 1.80 -25.08
N LYS A 747 41.08 0.67 -24.61
CA LYS A 747 40.76 -0.65 -25.17
C LYS A 747 39.29 -1.05 -24.97
N LEU A 748 38.57 -0.36 -24.08
CA LEU A 748 37.16 -0.62 -23.77
C LEU A 748 36.19 0.17 -24.66
N ILE A 749 36.68 1.03 -25.55
CA ILE A 749 35.82 1.80 -26.49
C ILE A 749 34.93 0.85 -27.32
N ASP A 750 35.50 -0.29 -27.74
CA ASP A 750 34.82 -1.32 -28.54
C ASP A 750 34.38 -2.54 -27.69
N HIS A 751 34.23 -2.38 -26.38
CA HIS A 751 33.86 -3.47 -25.48
C HIS A 751 32.48 -4.04 -25.83
N PRO A 752 32.21 -5.36 -25.80
CA PRO A 752 30.93 -5.94 -26.25
C PRO A 752 29.70 -5.48 -25.44
N ASN A 753 29.89 -5.01 -24.21
CA ASN A 753 28.82 -4.47 -23.37
C ASN A 753 28.63 -2.96 -23.61
N GLU A 754 27.41 -2.56 -23.97
CA GLU A 754 27.06 -1.20 -24.38
C GLU A 754 27.20 -0.17 -23.25
N LEU A 755 26.90 -0.55 -22.01
CA LEU A 755 27.05 0.34 -20.84
C LEU A 755 28.52 0.70 -20.60
N ILE A 756 29.43 -0.25 -20.79
CA ILE A 756 30.87 0.00 -20.66
C ILE A 756 31.34 0.93 -21.79
N GLN A 757 30.89 0.71 -23.03
CA GLN A 757 31.19 1.61 -24.14
C GLN A 757 30.71 3.04 -23.83
N GLU A 758 29.48 3.19 -23.34
CA GLU A 758 28.89 4.50 -23.02
C GLU A 758 29.71 5.24 -21.95
N VAL A 759 30.02 4.56 -20.84
CA VAL A 759 30.81 5.13 -19.74
C VAL A 759 32.19 5.56 -20.25
N ILE A 760 32.89 4.69 -20.98
CA ILE A 760 34.26 4.97 -21.44
C ILE A 760 34.27 6.08 -22.50
N ASN A 761 33.32 6.08 -23.44
CA ASN A 761 33.21 7.15 -24.42
C ASN A 761 32.92 8.50 -23.76
N LYS A 762 32.10 8.53 -22.71
CA LYS A 762 31.85 9.76 -21.95
C LYS A 762 33.09 10.26 -21.22
N GLU A 763 33.81 9.39 -20.53
CA GLU A 763 35.00 9.75 -19.76
C GLU A 763 36.18 10.17 -20.66
N LEU A 764 36.37 9.52 -21.82
CA LEU A 764 37.49 9.81 -22.74
C LEU A 764 37.20 10.95 -23.74
N ASN A 765 35.96 11.08 -24.23
CA ASN A 765 35.59 12.04 -25.28
C ASN A 765 34.82 13.26 -24.74
N GLY A 766 34.79 13.47 -23.41
CA GLY A 766 34.02 14.52 -22.74
C GLY A 766 34.26 15.96 -23.22
N SER A 767 35.32 16.24 -24.00
CA SER A 767 35.57 17.57 -24.59
C SER A 767 34.63 17.92 -25.76
N LEU A 768 34.00 16.92 -26.42
CA LEU A 768 32.97 17.12 -27.44
C LEU A 768 31.60 17.52 -26.84
N TYR A 769 31.47 17.48 -25.52
CA TYR A 769 30.24 17.81 -24.77
C TYR A 769 30.32 19.16 -24.03
N LYS A 770 31.14 20.11 -24.51
CA LYS A 770 31.05 21.52 -24.08
C LYS A 770 29.77 22.15 -24.65
N LEU A 771 28.67 21.97 -23.93
CA LEU A 771 27.35 22.51 -24.28
C LEU A 771 27.20 23.97 -23.85
N ASP A 772 26.59 24.76 -24.73
CA ASP A 772 26.25 26.17 -24.52
C ASP A 772 25.27 26.32 -23.34
N ASN A 773 25.62 27.14 -22.34
CA ASN A 773 24.82 27.36 -21.12
C ASN A 773 23.67 28.37 -21.32
N SER A 774 23.44 28.83 -22.55
CA SER A 774 22.53 29.95 -22.86
C SER A 774 21.08 29.57 -23.17
N GLN A 775 20.74 28.29 -23.36
CA GLN A 775 19.41 27.90 -23.83
C GLN A 775 18.36 27.89 -22.70
N ASN A 776 17.40 28.82 -22.77
CA ASN A 776 16.20 28.83 -21.92
C ASN A 776 15.24 27.70 -22.33
N GLN A 777 15.11 26.69 -21.47
CA GLN A 777 14.31 25.48 -21.72
C GLN A 777 12.87 25.56 -21.15
N VAL A 778 12.44 26.72 -20.66
CA VAL A 778 11.08 26.96 -20.12
C VAL A 778 10.23 27.80 -21.09
N ASP A 779 10.85 28.76 -21.77
CA ASP A 779 10.12 29.65 -22.68
C ASP A 779 9.78 28.99 -24.02
N PHE A 780 8.67 29.44 -24.62
CA PHE A 780 8.20 29.03 -25.93
C PHE A 780 7.52 30.20 -26.68
N PRO A 781 7.45 30.15 -28.03
CA PRO A 781 6.86 31.21 -28.83
C PRO A 781 5.37 31.47 -28.49
N ASN A 782 5.00 32.73 -28.24
CA ASN A 782 3.63 33.10 -27.82
C ASN A 782 2.54 32.79 -28.87
N GLN A 783 2.92 32.66 -30.14
CA GLN A 783 2.00 32.23 -31.20
C GLN A 783 1.49 30.79 -31.01
N LEU A 784 2.26 29.92 -30.35
CA LEU A 784 1.86 28.54 -30.07
C LEU A 784 0.96 28.43 -28.83
N ARG A 785 0.87 29.49 -28.03
CA ARG A 785 0.09 29.51 -26.79
C ARG A 785 -1.40 29.36 -27.09
N ASN A 786 -1.99 28.26 -26.61
CA ASN A 786 -3.41 27.91 -26.75
C ASN A 786 -3.89 27.99 -28.20
N ALA A 787 -3.02 27.58 -29.13
CA ALA A 787 -3.26 27.68 -30.56
C ALA A 787 -3.99 26.45 -31.11
N ILE A 788 -4.94 26.67 -32.01
CA ILE A 788 -5.68 25.64 -32.74
C ILE A 788 -5.51 25.92 -34.23
N ILE A 789 -4.78 25.05 -34.92
CA ILE A 789 -4.37 25.21 -36.31
C ILE A 789 -5.21 24.26 -37.16
N HIS A 790 -6.02 24.82 -38.06
CA HIS A 790 -6.74 24.05 -39.07
C HIS A 790 -5.83 23.81 -40.28
N GLY A 791 -5.30 22.59 -40.41
CA GLY A 791 -4.37 22.23 -41.48
C GLY A 791 -3.79 20.83 -41.37
N ASP A 792 -3.03 20.41 -42.39
CA ASP A 792 -2.32 19.14 -42.38
C ASP A 792 -1.07 19.21 -41.48
N ALA A 793 -0.94 18.27 -40.55
CA ALA A 793 0.16 18.23 -39.58
C ALA A 793 1.54 18.26 -40.25
N LYS A 794 1.71 17.61 -41.41
CA LYS A 794 2.97 17.58 -42.15
C LYS A 794 3.39 18.97 -42.64
N ASN A 795 2.42 19.84 -42.90
CA ASN A 795 2.69 21.21 -43.34
C ASN A 795 2.83 22.16 -42.15
N ALA A 796 1.97 22.06 -41.14
CA ALA A 796 2.05 22.91 -39.95
C ALA A 796 3.38 22.75 -39.20
N LEU A 797 3.85 21.50 -39.01
CA LEU A 797 5.09 21.19 -38.28
C LEU A 797 6.32 21.86 -38.90
N LYS A 798 6.40 21.99 -40.22
CA LYS A 798 7.56 22.61 -40.92
C LYS A 798 7.76 24.08 -40.56
N HIS A 799 6.72 24.75 -40.09
CA HIS A 799 6.75 26.16 -39.70
C HIS A 799 6.81 26.35 -38.18
N MET A 800 6.82 25.27 -37.41
CA MET A 800 7.03 25.34 -35.96
C MET A 800 8.53 25.46 -35.64
N PRO A 801 8.91 26.38 -34.74
CA PRO A 801 10.32 26.53 -34.34
C PRO A 801 10.88 25.28 -33.67
N ASP A 802 12.18 25.03 -33.88
CA ASP A 802 12.96 24.01 -33.18
C ASP A 802 12.84 24.20 -31.66
N GLU A 803 12.82 23.09 -30.92
CA GLU A 803 12.85 23.08 -29.45
C GLU A 803 11.84 24.04 -28.78
N SER A 804 10.61 24.06 -29.28
CA SER A 804 9.50 24.89 -28.79
C SER A 804 8.49 24.13 -27.91
N ILE A 805 8.46 22.79 -27.99
CA ILE A 805 7.46 21.95 -27.32
C ILE A 805 8.04 21.24 -26.08
N HIS A 806 7.25 21.20 -24.99
CA HIS A 806 7.62 20.56 -23.72
C HIS A 806 7.05 19.14 -23.58
N LEU A 807 5.86 18.89 -24.10
CA LEU A 807 5.25 17.57 -24.09
C LEU A 807 4.45 17.39 -25.37
N THR A 808 4.73 16.32 -26.11
CA THR A 808 3.81 15.86 -27.17
C THR A 808 3.03 14.66 -26.68
N PHE A 809 1.70 14.72 -26.69
CA PHE A 809 0.84 13.56 -26.40
C PHE A 809 -0.21 13.38 -27.50
N THR A 810 -0.20 12.24 -28.17
CA THR A 810 -1.02 12.05 -29.37
C THR A 810 -1.43 10.60 -29.64
N SER A 811 -2.46 10.41 -30.46
CA SER A 811 -2.83 9.13 -31.08
C SER A 811 -2.99 9.32 -32.59
N PRO A 812 -2.12 8.71 -33.41
CA PRO A 812 -2.20 8.85 -34.84
C PRO A 812 -3.40 8.11 -35.45
N PRO A 813 -3.82 8.46 -36.67
CA PRO A 813 -4.81 7.70 -37.41
C PRO A 813 -4.36 6.24 -37.61
N TYR A 814 -5.18 5.26 -37.21
CA TYR A 814 -4.84 3.85 -37.36
C TYR A 814 -4.92 3.38 -38.82
N TYR A 815 -3.91 2.62 -39.28
CA TYR A 815 -3.83 2.09 -40.65
C TYR A 815 -5.12 1.37 -41.11
N ASN A 816 -5.83 1.99 -42.06
CA ASN A 816 -7.01 1.48 -42.75
C ASN A 816 -8.09 0.87 -41.83
N ALA A 817 -8.18 1.33 -40.57
CA ALA A 817 -9.11 0.80 -39.59
C ALA A 817 -10.49 1.50 -39.62
N ARG A 818 -10.57 2.71 -40.20
CA ARG A 818 -11.78 3.56 -40.27
C ARG A 818 -11.78 4.48 -41.50
N ASP A 819 -12.93 5.05 -41.83
CA ASP A 819 -13.26 5.72 -43.11
C ASP A 819 -12.52 7.03 -43.42
N TYR A 820 -11.56 7.48 -42.61
CA TYR A 820 -10.99 8.85 -42.70
C TYR A 820 -9.53 8.93 -43.20
N SER A 821 -8.84 7.81 -43.43
CA SER A 821 -7.46 7.81 -43.93
C SER A 821 -7.11 6.49 -44.62
N ILE A 822 -7.07 6.51 -45.96
CA ILE A 822 -6.73 5.36 -46.79
C ILE A 822 -5.25 5.45 -47.18
N TYR A 823 -4.46 4.47 -46.74
CA TYR A 823 -3.04 4.30 -47.10
C TYR A 823 -2.89 3.15 -48.10
N GLN A 824 -2.00 3.27 -49.09
CA GLN A 824 -1.82 2.23 -50.12
C GLN A 824 -1.15 0.97 -49.55
N SER A 825 -0.26 1.14 -48.57
CA SER A 825 0.42 0.02 -47.90
C SER A 825 0.75 0.32 -46.43
N TYR A 826 1.03 -0.74 -45.66
CA TYR A 826 1.46 -0.60 -44.27
C TYR A 826 2.83 0.09 -44.14
N ASP A 827 3.73 -0.16 -45.09
CA ASP A 827 5.04 0.49 -45.16
C ASP A 827 4.90 2.00 -45.41
N GLU A 828 4.00 2.41 -46.32
CA GLU A 828 3.69 3.82 -46.55
C GLU A 828 3.11 4.49 -45.31
N TYR A 829 2.27 3.78 -44.55
CA TYR A 829 1.76 4.25 -43.26
C TYR A 829 2.88 4.48 -42.23
N LEU A 830 3.81 3.53 -42.09
CA LEU A 830 4.95 3.70 -41.19
C LEU A 830 5.86 4.86 -41.62
N LYS A 831 6.12 5.01 -42.93
CA LYS A 831 6.87 6.16 -43.49
C LYS A 831 6.19 7.49 -43.25
N PHE A 832 4.85 7.53 -43.32
CA PHE A 832 4.07 8.70 -42.95
C PHE A 832 4.30 9.08 -41.49
N LEU A 833 4.15 8.12 -40.55
CA LEU A 833 4.40 8.36 -39.13
C LEU A 833 5.85 8.78 -38.86
N GLU A 834 6.81 8.11 -39.50
CA GLU A 834 8.23 8.47 -39.41
C GLU A 834 8.48 9.93 -39.82
N SER A 835 7.86 10.37 -40.92
CA SER A 835 8.01 11.75 -41.38
C SER A 835 7.46 12.79 -40.40
N ILE A 836 6.36 12.47 -39.70
CA ILE A 836 5.76 13.33 -38.69
C ILE A 836 6.61 13.33 -37.41
N PHE A 837 6.98 12.14 -36.91
CA PHE A 837 7.69 12.03 -35.63
C PHE A 837 9.14 12.50 -35.70
N LYS A 838 9.74 12.53 -36.90
CA LYS A 838 11.01 13.22 -37.14
C LYS A 838 10.88 14.73 -36.89
N GLU A 839 9.80 15.36 -37.35
CA GLU A 839 9.52 16.77 -37.06
C GLU A 839 9.14 17.00 -35.59
N VAL A 840 8.37 16.09 -34.97
CA VAL A 840 8.09 16.14 -33.53
C VAL A 840 9.39 16.12 -32.71
N HIS A 841 10.35 15.28 -33.09
CA HIS A 841 11.66 15.25 -32.45
C HIS A 841 12.43 16.57 -32.59
N ARG A 842 12.38 17.22 -33.76
CA ARG A 842 13.00 18.53 -34.01
C ARG A 842 12.41 19.61 -33.10
N ILE A 843 11.08 19.69 -33.01
CA ILE A 843 10.40 20.76 -32.23
C ILE A 843 10.36 20.47 -30.72
N THR A 844 10.60 19.22 -30.29
CA THR A 844 10.62 18.89 -28.86
C THR A 844 11.94 19.37 -28.24
N LYS A 845 11.85 20.02 -27.09
CA LYS A 845 13.01 20.45 -26.29
C LYS A 845 13.85 19.27 -25.79
N ALA A 846 15.14 19.49 -25.58
CA ALA A 846 16.05 18.45 -25.09
C ALA A 846 15.62 17.93 -23.70
N GLY A 847 15.66 16.60 -23.51
CA GLY A 847 15.25 15.96 -22.26
C GLY A 847 13.75 16.01 -21.97
N ARG A 848 12.92 16.42 -22.94
CA ARG A 848 11.46 16.49 -22.82
C ARG A 848 10.75 15.32 -23.51
N PHE A 849 9.45 15.20 -23.26
CA PHE A 849 8.72 13.95 -23.48
C PHE A 849 7.87 13.94 -24.77
N PHE A 850 7.84 12.76 -25.39
CA PHE A 850 6.92 12.39 -26.45
C PHE A 850 6.18 11.12 -26.04
N ILE A 851 4.86 11.16 -26.04
CA ILE A 851 4.00 10.09 -25.55
C ILE A 851 3.03 9.71 -26.67
N LEU A 852 3.08 8.44 -27.05
CA LEU A 852 2.42 7.93 -28.23
C LEU A 852 1.42 6.83 -27.85
N ASN A 853 0.12 7.10 -27.98
CA ASN A 853 -0.92 6.08 -27.83
C ASN A 853 -1.18 5.35 -29.15
N THR A 854 -0.87 4.06 -29.21
CA THR A 854 -1.08 3.19 -30.38
C THR A 854 -1.61 1.83 -29.95
N SER A 855 -2.17 1.07 -30.88
CA SER A 855 -2.72 -0.26 -30.61
C SER A 855 -2.47 -1.20 -31.79
N PRO A 856 -2.30 -2.51 -31.54
CA PRO A 856 -2.26 -3.48 -32.62
C PRO A 856 -3.59 -3.52 -33.37
N ILE A 857 -3.55 -3.50 -34.69
CA ILE A 857 -4.75 -3.56 -35.54
C ILE A 857 -4.88 -4.91 -36.22
N ILE A 858 -6.11 -5.33 -36.50
CA ILE A 858 -6.38 -6.60 -37.21
C ILE A 858 -7.16 -6.32 -38.48
N ILE A 859 -6.55 -6.68 -39.61
CA ILE A 859 -7.17 -6.60 -40.93
C ILE A 859 -7.90 -7.93 -41.20
N PRO A 860 -9.20 -7.88 -41.57
CA PRO A 860 -9.96 -9.08 -41.89
C PRO A 860 -9.40 -9.78 -43.14
N ARG A 861 -9.51 -11.11 -43.19
CA ARG A 861 -9.18 -11.88 -44.39
C ARG A 861 -10.03 -11.45 -45.59
N ILE A 862 -9.43 -11.42 -46.77
CA ILE A 862 -10.09 -11.04 -48.03
C ILE A 862 -10.95 -12.21 -48.57
N SER A 863 -10.51 -13.45 -48.38
CA SER A 863 -11.26 -14.65 -48.78
C SER A 863 -10.97 -15.84 -47.86
N ARG A 864 -11.66 -16.97 -48.06
CA ARG A 864 -11.45 -18.20 -47.28
C ARG A 864 -10.05 -18.82 -47.46
N ALA A 865 -9.35 -18.48 -48.54
CA ALA A 865 -7.97 -18.90 -48.80
C ALA A 865 -6.91 -18.06 -48.06
N HIS A 866 -7.32 -16.96 -47.42
CA HIS A 866 -6.41 -16.02 -46.74
C HIS A 866 -6.66 -16.03 -45.23
N SER A 867 -5.61 -15.78 -44.44
CA SER A 867 -5.70 -15.54 -43.00
C SER A 867 -5.88 -14.05 -42.70
N SER A 868 -6.49 -13.73 -41.55
CA SER A 868 -6.46 -12.37 -41.03
C SER A 868 -5.05 -12.04 -40.58
N LYS A 869 -4.61 -10.79 -40.75
CA LYS A 869 -3.27 -10.33 -40.35
C LYS A 869 -3.39 -9.29 -39.22
N ARG A 870 -2.60 -9.47 -38.17
CA ARG A 870 -2.46 -8.49 -37.07
C ARG A 870 -1.17 -7.69 -37.31
N TYR A 871 -1.29 -6.37 -37.36
CA TYR A 871 -0.16 -5.47 -37.50
C TYR A 871 0.24 -4.90 -36.12
N PRO A 872 1.47 -5.13 -35.66
CA PRO A 872 1.95 -4.73 -34.34
C PRO A 872 2.50 -3.29 -34.36
N ILE A 873 1.66 -2.31 -34.69
CA ILE A 873 2.05 -0.89 -34.87
C ILE A 873 2.99 -0.36 -33.75
N PRO A 874 2.71 -0.56 -32.44
CA PRO A 874 3.58 -0.04 -31.38
C PRO A 874 5.02 -0.58 -31.47
N TYR A 875 5.16 -1.84 -31.87
CA TYR A 875 6.43 -2.54 -31.95
C TYR A 875 7.20 -2.19 -33.23
N ASP A 876 6.48 -1.97 -34.34
CA ASP A 876 7.10 -1.60 -35.62
C ASP A 876 7.59 -0.14 -35.63
N ILE A 877 6.92 0.76 -34.90
CA ILE A 877 7.32 2.18 -34.82
C ILE A 877 8.44 2.42 -33.79
N HIS A 878 8.53 1.61 -32.74
CA HIS A 878 9.56 1.71 -31.69
C HIS A 878 11.00 1.81 -32.23
N PRO A 879 11.50 0.88 -33.08
CA PRO A 879 12.87 0.96 -33.59
C PRO A 879 13.12 2.21 -34.45
N LEU A 880 12.09 2.71 -35.14
CA LEU A 880 12.18 3.96 -35.90
C LEU A 880 12.40 5.14 -34.94
N LEU A 881 11.66 5.21 -33.83
CA LEU A 881 11.81 6.26 -32.83
C LEU A 881 13.19 6.22 -32.15
N ILE A 882 13.68 5.04 -31.77
CA ILE A 882 15.04 4.91 -31.19
C ILE A 882 16.09 5.43 -32.17
N LYS A 883 15.98 5.08 -33.46
CA LYS A 883 16.90 5.56 -34.51
C LYS A 883 16.85 7.08 -34.71
N MET A 884 15.73 7.74 -34.41
CA MET A 884 15.59 9.20 -34.48
C MET A 884 16.26 9.95 -33.32
N GLY A 885 16.66 9.25 -32.25
CA GLY A 885 17.23 9.86 -31.04
C GLY A 885 16.28 9.93 -29.85
N TRP A 886 15.15 9.21 -29.88
CA TRP A 886 14.30 9.03 -28.71
C TRP A 886 14.86 7.95 -27.78
N GLU A 887 14.83 8.21 -26.47
CA GLU A 887 15.05 7.24 -25.42
C GLU A 887 13.71 6.70 -24.94
N PHE A 888 13.57 5.38 -24.87
CA PHE A 888 12.38 4.73 -24.33
C PHE A 888 12.42 4.72 -22.80
N ILE A 889 11.33 5.15 -22.17
CA ILE A 889 11.26 5.36 -20.72
C ILE A 889 10.27 4.38 -20.07
N ASP A 890 9.09 4.19 -20.65
CA ASP A 890 8.01 3.38 -20.06
C ASP A 890 7.00 2.88 -21.12
N ASP A 891 6.37 1.73 -20.87
CA ASP A 891 5.24 1.18 -21.62
C ASP A 891 3.97 1.10 -20.77
N ILE A 892 3.16 2.15 -20.83
CA ILE A 892 1.88 2.14 -20.14
C ILE A 892 0.87 1.30 -20.96
N VAL A 893 0.37 0.22 -20.37
CA VAL A 893 -0.67 -0.65 -20.94
C VAL A 893 -2.04 -0.16 -20.51
N TRP A 894 -2.74 0.51 -21.42
CA TRP A 894 -4.11 0.94 -21.20
C TRP A 894 -5.09 -0.21 -21.50
N VAL A 895 -5.66 -0.79 -20.45
CA VAL A 895 -6.65 -1.87 -20.53
C VAL A 895 -8.06 -1.26 -20.56
N LYS A 896 -8.75 -1.46 -21.67
CA LYS A 896 -10.16 -1.10 -21.86
C LYS A 896 -11.08 -2.24 -21.40
N SER A 897 -12.32 -1.93 -21.03
CA SER A 897 -13.33 -2.95 -20.73
C SER A 897 -13.61 -3.85 -21.95
N GLU A 898 -13.82 -5.15 -21.74
CA GLU A 898 -14.02 -6.10 -22.86
C GLU A 898 -15.24 -5.74 -23.74
N ALA A 899 -16.26 -5.12 -23.15
CA ALA A 899 -17.47 -4.67 -23.84
C ALA A 899 -17.23 -3.55 -24.87
N SER A 900 -16.12 -2.82 -24.74
CA SER A 900 -15.78 -1.69 -25.61
C SER A 900 -15.16 -2.07 -26.96
N VAL A 901 -14.81 -3.35 -27.14
CA VAL A 901 -14.15 -3.85 -28.37
C VAL A 901 -15.15 -4.67 -29.19
N LYS A 902 -15.16 -4.46 -30.53
CA LYS A 902 -15.96 -5.27 -31.46
C LYS A 902 -15.71 -6.75 -31.19
N ASN A 903 -16.75 -7.50 -30.80
CA ASN A 903 -16.63 -8.91 -30.45
C ASN A 903 -16.29 -9.77 -31.69
N ARG A 904 -15.00 -10.04 -31.89
CA ARG A 904 -14.50 -10.94 -32.94
C ARG A 904 -14.28 -12.37 -32.42
N ASN A 905 -14.53 -12.63 -31.14
CA ASN A 905 -14.24 -13.92 -30.50
C ASN A 905 -15.25 -15.03 -30.85
N ALA A 906 -16.35 -14.74 -31.53
CA ALA A 906 -17.43 -15.70 -31.80
C ALA A 906 -16.94 -17.04 -32.40
N GLY A 907 -16.06 -16.99 -33.40
CA GLY A 907 -15.53 -18.21 -34.03
C GLY A 907 -14.57 -19.01 -33.13
N PHE A 908 -13.79 -18.33 -32.29
CA PHE A 908 -12.94 -18.99 -31.29
C PHE A 908 -13.78 -19.63 -30.18
N LEU A 909 -14.80 -18.91 -29.69
CA LEU A 909 -15.73 -19.40 -28.67
C LEU A 909 -16.55 -20.60 -29.16
N GLN A 910 -16.90 -20.66 -30.45
CA GLN A 910 -17.69 -21.74 -31.03
C GLN A 910 -16.90 -23.03 -31.20
N HIS A 911 -15.59 -22.96 -31.48
CA HIS A 911 -14.82 -24.13 -31.86
C HIS A 911 -13.73 -24.52 -30.86
N ARG A 912 -13.19 -23.57 -30.08
CA ARG A 912 -12.12 -23.74 -29.08
C ARG A 912 -10.94 -24.60 -29.57
N LYS A 913 -10.70 -24.63 -30.88
CA LYS A 913 -9.68 -25.49 -31.48
C LYS A 913 -8.28 -24.99 -31.12
N PRO A 914 -7.36 -25.87 -30.69
CA PRO A 914 -5.93 -25.56 -30.69
C PRO A 914 -5.53 -25.00 -32.06
N LEU A 915 -4.66 -23.98 -32.09
CA LEU A 915 -4.26 -23.19 -33.27
C LEU A 915 -5.25 -22.10 -33.76
N ALA A 916 -6.44 -21.96 -33.16
CA ALA A 916 -7.28 -20.79 -33.41
C ALA A 916 -6.73 -19.57 -32.63
N TYR A 917 -6.63 -18.40 -33.26
CA TYR A 917 -6.10 -17.19 -32.61
C TYR A 917 -7.22 -16.42 -31.87
N LYS A 918 -6.90 -15.78 -30.73
CA LYS A 918 -7.81 -14.90 -29.96
C LYS A 918 -7.82 -13.48 -30.58
N PRO A 919 -8.91 -13.03 -31.21
CA PRO A 919 -8.90 -11.81 -31.99
C PRO A 919 -9.11 -10.53 -31.18
N ASN A 920 -9.80 -10.54 -30.03
CA ASN A 920 -10.06 -9.29 -29.28
C ASN A 920 -8.80 -8.82 -28.52
N ALA A 921 -8.23 -7.69 -28.93
CA ALA A 921 -7.24 -6.94 -28.15
C ALA A 921 -7.96 -5.84 -27.38
N VAL A 922 -7.95 -5.94 -26.05
CA VAL A 922 -8.57 -4.95 -25.14
C VAL A 922 -7.56 -3.93 -24.60
N THR A 923 -6.32 -3.99 -25.09
CA THR A 923 -5.22 -3.13 -24.65
C THR A 923 -4.80 -2.16 -25.74
N GLU A 924 -4.45 -0.95 -25.34
CA GLU A 924 -3.66 0.01 -26.12
C GLU A 924 -2.34 0.27 -25.39
N MET A 925 -1.32 0.69 -26.13
CA MET A 925 0.03 0.97 -25.63
C MET A 925 0.28 2.46 -25.70
N ILE A 926 0.55 3.04 -24.53
CA ILE A 926 0.95 4.42 -24.35
C ILE A 926 2.45 4.40 -24.10
N MET A 927 3.21 4.58 -25.17
CA MET A 927 4.67 4.49 -25.13
C MET A 927 5.25 5.84 -24.77
N VAL A 928 6.09 5.87 -23.74
CA VAL A 928 6.70 7.09 -23.20
C VAL A 928 8.14 7.17 -23.67
N TYR A 929 8.44 8.24 -24.40
CA TYR A 929 9.77 8.53 -24.91
C TYR A 929 10.27 9.88 -24.38
N ARG A 930 11.60 10.00 -24.27
CA ARG A 930 12.28 11.25 -23.93
C ARG A 930 13.31 11.58 -25.02
N LYS A 931 13.39 12.83 -25.45
CA LYS A 931 14.43 13.26 -26.39
C LYS A 931 15.79 13.12 -25.70
N LYS A 932 16.72 12.38 -26.30
CA LYS A 932 18.05 12.11 -25.72
C LYS A 932 18.72 13.41 -25.24
N PHE A 933 19.29 13.38 -24.05
CA PHE A 933 19.91 14.53 -23.42
C PHE A 933 21.00 14.13 -22.42
N ASP A 934 22.14 14.81 -22.47
CA ASP A 934 23.33 14.39 -21.70
C ASP A 934 23.35 14.90 -20.26
N ARG A 935 22.44 15.82 -19.89
CA ARG A 935 22.32 16.33 -18.51
C ARG A 935 21.29 15.52 -17.72
N LEU A 936 21.49 15.49 -16.41
CA LEU A 936 20.53 14.90 -15.48
C LEU A 936 19.20 15.65 -15.53
N ILE A 937 18.11 14.95 -15.23
CA ILE A 937 16.75 15.52 -15.19
C ILE A 937 16.64 16.71 -14.24
N ASP A 938 17.40 16.71 -13.13
CA ASP A 938 17.46 17.81 -12.17
C ASP A 938 17.87 19.13 -12.82
N TRP A 939 18.69 19.09 -13.87
CA TRP A 939 19.07 20.29 -14.61
C TRP A 939 17.86 20.94 -15.30
N ASN A 940 16.95 20.15 -15.87
CA ASN A 940 15.70 20.66 -16.45
C ASN A 940 14.78 21.22 -15.35
N ILE A 941 14.71 20.56 -14.19
CA ILE A 941 13.87 21.00 -13.06
C ILE A 941 14.36 22.34 -12.48
N GLN A 942 15.68 22.53 -12.39
CA GLN A 942 16.29 23.76 -11.87
C GLN A 942 16.02 25.01 -12.71
N GLN A 943 15.57 24.86 -13.97
CA GLN A 943 15.18 25.99 -14.81
C GLN A 943 13.83 26.60 -14.39
N TYR A 944 13.01 25.87 -13.62
CA TYR A 944 11.71 26.34 -13.16
C TYR A 944 11.81 27.08 -11.82
N SER A 945 10.91 28.03 -11.62
CA SER A 945 10.74 28.65 -10.30
C SER A 945 10.33 27.60 -9.26
N TRP A 946 10.75 27.80 -8.01
CA TRP A 946 10.41 26.88 -6.92
C TRP A 946 8.89 26.73 -6.71
N ASP A 947 8.12 27.80 -6.97
CA ASP A 947 6.65 27.77 -6.91
C ASP A 947 6.06 26.88 -8.01
N THR A 948 6.55 26.99 -9.24
CA THR A 948 6.15 26.12 -10.36
C THR A 948 6.46 24.66 -10.06
N VAL A 949 7.64 24.37 -9.49
CA VAL A 949 8.02 23.01 -9.09
C VAL A 949 7.08 22.46 -8.01
N LYS A 950 6.75 23.28 -7.00
CA LYS A 950 5.84 22.89 -5.93
C LYS A 950 4.42 22.65 -6.46
N LYS A 951 3.89 23.51 -7.33
CA LYS A 951 2.57 23.37 -7.96
C LYS A 951 2.47 22.18 -8.91
N SER A 952 3.57 21.85 -9.56
CA SER A 952 3.63 20.71 -10.49
C SER A 952 3.87 19.38 -9.78
N LYS A 953 4.11 19.40 -8.46
CA LYS A 953 4.34 18.19 -7.68
C LYS A 953 3.07 17.34 -7.68
N VAL A 954 3.20 16.08 -8.09
CA VAL A 954 2.13 15.09 -7.99
C VAL A 954 1.99 14.69 -6.52
N LEU A 955 0.93 15.17 -5.88
CA LEU A 955 0.55 14.84 -4.50
C LEU A 955 -0.48 13.68 -4.54
N ASP A 956 -0.54 12.83 -3.51
CA ASP A 956 -1.48 11.70 -3.33
C ASP A 956 -1.23 10.40 -4.15
N LYS A 957 -2.20 9.47 -4.14
CA LYS A 957 -2.19 8.18 -4.88
C LYS A 957 -2.00 8.45 -6.38
N TYR A 958 -0.81 8.14 -6.90
CA TYR A 958 -0.52 8.07 -8.34
C TYR A 958 -0.35 6.61 -8.77
N GLU A 959 -0.43 6.35 -10.06
CA GLU A 959 -0.30 5.01 -10.62
C GLU A 959 1.13 4.48 -10.42
N THR A 960 1.29 3.52 -9.52
CA THR A 960 2.58 2.83 -9.29
C THR A 960 2.82 1.68 -10.26
N SER A 961 1.80 1.31 -11.04
CA SER A 961 1.87 0.28 -12.09
C SER A 961 1.73 0.92 -13.47
N ASN A 962 2.44 0.36 -14.46
CA ASN A 962 2.28 0.69 -15.86
C ASN A 962 0.99 0.12 -16.48
N VAL A 963 0.16 -0.64 -15.75
CA VAL A 963 -1.14 -1.15 -16.25
C VAL A 963 -2.27 -0.24 -15.81
N TRP A 964 -2.83 0.52 -16.74
CA TRP A 964 -3.88 1.50 -16.46
C TRP A 964 -5.24 1.00 -16.93
N ARG A 965 -6.22 0.99 -16.03
CA ARG A 965 -7.60 0.58 -16.34
C ARG A 965 -8.47 1.83 -16.38
N ILE A 966 -8.74 2.31 -17.58
CA ILE A 966 -9.55 3.53 -17.80
C ILE A 966 -10.64 3.18 -18.81
N GLU A 967 -11.88 3.52 -18.49
CA GLU A 967 -13.01 3.25 -19.39
C GLU A 967 -12.92 4.15 -20.64
N PRO A 968 -13.17 3.61 -21.84
CA PRO A 968 -13.16 4.42 -23.05
C PRO A 968 -14.38 5.34 -23.09
N THR A 969 -14.21 6.54 -23.66
CA THR A 969 -15.31 7.50 -23.87
C THR A 969 -15.86 7.37 -25.30
N PHE A 970 -17.18 7.53 -25.47
CA PHE A 970 -17.84 7.50 -26.78
C PHE A 970 -18.40 8.88 -27.14
N ASP A 971 -18.13 9.32 -28.37
CA ASP A 971 -18.74 10.52 -28.97
C ASP A 971 -19.43 10.11 -30.28
N LYS A 972 -20.64 10.63 -30.51
CA LYS A 972 -21.43 10.37 -31.73
C LYS A 972 -20.79 10.96 -32.99
N VAL A 973 -19.96 12.00 -32.84
CA VAL A 973 -19.31 12.75 -33.92
C VAL A 973 -17.86 12.29 -34.15
N HIS A 974 -17.19 11.79 -33.09
CA HIS A 974 -15.81 11.31 -33.15
C HIS A 974 -15.68 9.90 -32.59
N SER A 975 -15.20 8.96 -33.40
CA SER A 975 -15.24 7.53 -33.05
C SER A 975 -14.07 7.06 -32.16
N ALA A 976 -13.00 7.85 -31.99
CA ALA A 976 -11.81 7.54 -31.18
C ALA A 976 -11.41 8.71 -30.26
N VAL A 977 -12.21 8.99 -29.24
CA VAL A 977 -11.95 10.09 -28.31
C VAL A 977 -11.04 9.59 -27.18
N PHE A 978 -9.93 10.30 -26.94
CA PHE A 978 -9.16 10.11 -25.71
C PHE A 978 -10.06 10.35 -24.49
N PRO A 979 -10.07 9.45 -23.49
CA PRO A 979 -10.66 9.76 -22.20
C PRO A 979 -9.93 10.94 -21.57
N ILE A 980 -10.66 11.94 -21.08
CA ILE A 980 -10.06 13.12 -20.44
C ILE A 980 -9.18 12.73 -19.24
N GLU A 981 -9.58 11.68 -18.51
CA GLU A 981 -8.82 11.13 -17.40
C GLU A 981 -7.44 10.64 -17.85
N LEU A 982 -7.36 9.96 -18.99
CA LEU A 982 -6.09 9.48 -19.53
C LEU A 982 -5.16 10.65 -19.86
N CYS A 983 -5.68 11.68 -20.54
CA CYS A 983 -4.93 12.90 -20.83
C CYS A 983 -4.47 13.61 -19.55
N ASN A 984 -5.34 13.75 -18.55
CA ASN A 984 -5.00 14.39 -17.29
C ASN A 984 -3.84 13.66 -16.59
N ARG A 985 -3.86 12.32 -16.53
CA ARG A 985 -2.78 11.54 -15.92
C ARG A 985 -1.46 11.74 -16.64
N VAL A 986 -1.46 11.62 -17.97
CA VAL A 986 -0.25 11.79 -18.80
C VAL A 986 0.33 13.20 -18.66
N ILE A 987 -0.48 14.24 -18.84
CA ILE A 987 -0.02 15.64 -18.78
C ILE A 987 0.51 15.96 -17.37
N ARG A 988 -0.15 15.48 -16.32
CA ARG A 988 0.28 15.68 -14.92
C ARG A 988 1.64 15.04 -14.62
N LEU A 989 1.93 13.86 -15.18
CA LEU A 989 3.18 13.14 -14.92
C LEU A 989 4.38 13.66 -15.71
N TYR A 990 4.15 14.16 -16.93
CA TYR A 990 5.22 14.45 -17.89
C TYR A 990 5.33 15.92 -18.31
N SER A 991 4.71 16.84 -17.58
CA SER A 991 4.85 18.30 -17.80
C SER A 991 4.69 19.13 -16.51
N PHE A 992 5.31 20.31 -16.47
CA PHE A 992 5.13 21.30 -15.42
C PHE A 992 3.95 22.24 -15.71
N VAL A 993 3.40 22.85 -14.67
CA VAL A 993 2.44 23.96 -14.78
C VAL A 993 3.04 25.06 -15.67
N GLY A 994 2.28 25.52 -16.65
CA GLY A 994 2.72 26.51 -17.64
C GLY A 994 3.41 25.92 -18.89
N ASP A 995 3.80 24.64 -18.90
CA ASP A 995 4.41 24.02 -20.09
C ASP A 995 3.46 24.00 -21.30
N LEU A 996 4.04 23.89 -22.50
CA LEU A 996 3.31 23.76 -23.76
C LEU A 996 3.13 22.29 -24.16
N VAL A 997 1.87 21.84 -24.20
CA VAL A 997 1.44 20.50 -24.61
C VAL A 997 1.00 20.51 -26.08
N PHE A 998 1.52 19.58 -26.88
CA PHE A 998 1.28 19.51 -28.31
C PHE A 998 0.55 18.23 -28.72
N ASP A 999 -0.42 18.36 -29.63
CA ASP A 999 -1.06 17.23 -30.31
C ASP A 999 -1.18 17.50 -31.83
N PRO A 1000 -0.41 16.79 -32.68
CA PRO A 1000 -0.48 16.92 -34.14
C PRO A 1000 -1.73 16.27 -34.76
N PHE A 1001 -2.51 15.50 -33.98
CA PHE A 1001 -3.71 14.79 -34.43
C PHE A 1001 -4.87 15.03 -33.45
N ALA A 1002 -5.21 16.30 -33.24
CA ALA A 1002 -6.00 16.74 -32.08
C ALA A 1002 -7.42 16.15 -32.00
N GLY A 1003 -8.03 15.76 -33.13
CA GLY A 1003 -9.39 15.20 -33.16
C GLY A 1003 -10.38 16.13 -32.46
N SER A 1004 -11.09 15.61 -31.45
CA SER A 1004 -12.03 16.41 -30.65
C SER A 1004 -11.40 17.43 -29.68
N GLY A 1005 -10.07 17.49 -29.55
CA GLY A 1005 -9.37 18.46 -28.70
C GLY A 1005 -9.26 18.08 -27.22
N THR A 1006 -9.45 16.80 -26.85
CA THR A 1006 -9.33 16.35 -25.46
C THR A 1006 -8.00 16.72 -24.81
N VAL A 1007 -6.88 16.58 -25.53
CA VAL A 1007 -5.54 16.92 -25.01
C VAL A 1007 -5.45 18.39 -24.59
N GLY A 1008 -5.99 19.31 -25.41
CA GLY A 1008 -6.02 20.73 -25.07
C GLY A 1008 -6.90 21.05 -23.86
N ARG A 1009 -8.04 20.38 -23.71
CA ARG A 1009 -8.90 20.52 -22.52
C ARG A 1009 -8.19 20.05 -21.26
N ALA A 1010 -7.51 18.91 -21.32
CA ALA A 1010 -6.72 18.39 -20.20
C ALA A 1010 -5.55 19.31 -19.83
N ALA A 1011 -4.90 19.92 -20.82
CA ALA A 1011 -3.86 20.91 -20.58
C ALA A 1011 -4.39 22.10 -19.78
N ILE A 1012 -5.53 22.69 -20.19
CA ILE A 1012 -6.16 23.80 -19.45
C ILE A 1012 -6.57 23.37 -18.02
N ASN A 1013 -7.20 22.21 -17.88
CA ASN A 1013 -7.64 21.68 -16.57
C ASN A 1013 -6.47 21.57 -15.56
N LEU A 1014 -5.26 21.43 -16.07
CA LEU A 1014 -4.04 21.32 -15.30
C LEU A 1014 -3.20 22.60 -15.35
N GLU A 1015 -3.70 23.75 -15.79
CA GLU A 1015 -2.93 25.00 -15.87
C GLU A 1015 -1.69 24.90 -16.79
N ARG A 1016 -1.79 24.14 -17.88
CA ARG A 1016 -0.80 24.07 -18.97
C ARG A 1016 -1.33 24.80 -20.21
N ASN A 1017 -0.42 25.17 -21.11
CA ASN A 1017 -0.76 25.73 -22.42
C ASN A 1017 -0.83 24.60 -23.46
N PHE A 1018 -1.54 24.79 -24.56
CA PHE A 1018 -1.62 23.79 -25.63
C PHE A 1018 -1.40 24.34 -27.03
N CYS A 1019 -0.98 23.49 -27.95
CA CYS A 1019 -1.01 23.72 -29.40
C CYS A 1019 -1.60 22.48 -30.09
N LEU A 1020 -2.68 22.65 -30.84
CA LEU A 1020 -3.42 21.58 -31.50
C LEU A 1020 -3.40 21.77 -33.01
N VAL A 1021 -3.17 20.69 -33.75
CA VAL A 1021 -3.33 20.66 -35.21
C VAL A 1021 -4.40 19.64 -35.58
N GLU A 1022 -5.34 20.06 -36.42
CA GLU A 1022 -6.40 19.19 -36.93
C GLU A 1022 -6.74 19.55 -38.38
N LYS A 1023 -6.88 18.51 -39.21
CA LYS A 1023 -7.11 18.63 -40.65
C LYS A 1023 -8.60 18.74 -40.98
N GLU A 1024 -9.45 18.07 -40.22
CA GLU A 1024 -10.88 17.98 -40.49
C GLU A 1024 -11.65 19.16 -39.89
N ALA A 1025 -12.24 20.00 -40.75
CA ALA A 1025 -12.99 21.20 -40.33
C ALA A 1025 -14.12 20.92 -39.32
N LYS A 1026 -14.75 19.74 -39.39
CA LYS A 1026 -15.78 19.33 -38.43
C LYS A 1026 -15.24 19.20 -37.00
N TYR A 1027 -14.02 18.72 -36.84
CA TYR A 1027 -13.39 18.52 -35.54
C TYR A 1027 -12.88 19.85 -35.00
N VAL A 1028 -12.32 20.72 -35.84
CA VAL A 1028 -11.99 22.10 -35.46
C VAL A 1028 -13.23 22.86 -34.97
N SER A 1029 -14.38 22.68 -35.64
CA SER A 1029 -15.65 23.28 -35.22
C SER A 1029 -16.13 22.74 -33.88
N ARG A 1030 -15.95 21.44 -33.63
CA ARG A 1030 -16.25 20.82 -32.35
C ARG A 1030 -15.37 21.36 -31.22
N ILE A 1031 -14.06 21.49 -31.47
CA ILE A 1031 -13.12 22.10 -30.54
C ILE A 1031 -13.59 23.53 -30.17
N LYS A 1032 -13.98 24.33 -31.16
CA LYS A 1032 -14.53 25.69 -30.95
C LYS A 1032 -15.76 25.69 -30.04
N GLU A 1033 -16.73 24.82 -30.32
CA GLU A 1033 -17.96 24.71 -29.54
C GLU A 1033 -17.69 24.33 -28.08
N GLU A 1034 -16.83 23.35 -27.85
CA GLU A 1034 -16.53 22.87 -26.50
C GLU A 1034 -15.75 23.87 -25.65
N PHE A 1035 -14.79 24.59 -26.24
CA PHE A 1035 -14.08 25.64 -25.53
C PHE A 1035 -14.98 26.84 -25.23
N ASN A 1036 -15.97 27.14 -26.07
CA ASN A 1036 -16.94 28.22 -25.80
C ASN A 1036 -17.95 27.86 -24.69
N ASN A 1037 -18.38 26.60 -24.61
CA ASN A 1037 -19.40 26.17 -23.63
C ASN A 1037 -18.88 25.96 -22.20
N ASN A 1038 -17.56 25.77 -22.01
CA ASN A 1038 -16.96 25.42 -20.71
C ASN A 1038 -16.13 26.56 -20.08
N MET A 1039 -16.23 27.81 -20.56
CA MET A 1039 -15.47 28.91 -19.95
C MET A 1039 -16.06 29.35 -18.62
N ASN A 1040 -15.28 29.15 -17.58
CA ASN A 1040 -15.54 29.60 -16.22
C ASN A 1040 -15.45 31.13 -16.16
N LEU A 1041 -16.40 31.78 -15.48
CA LEU A 1041 -16.54 33.24 -15.34
C LEU A 1041 -15.35 33.98 -14.68
N PHE A 1042 -14.26 33.27 -14.36
CA PHE A 1042 -13.10 33.79 -13.62
C PHE A 1042 -11.74 33.49 -14.30
N ALA A 1043 -11.71 33.08 -15.56
CA ALA A 1043 -10.45 32.93 -16.30
C ALA A 1043 -9.93 34.30 -16.78
N CYS A 1044 -8.71 34.67 -16.36
CA CYS A 1044 -8.03 35.90 -16.80
C CYS A 1044 -7.91 35.96 -18.34
N ASP A 1045 -7.95 37.18 -18.90
CA ASP A 1045 -8.04 37.50 -20.34
C ASP A 1045 -6.97 36.87 -21.28
N ASN A 1046 -5.91 36.24 -20.75
CA ASN A 1046 -4.80 35.67 -21.52
C ASN A 1046 -4.96 34.18 -21.91
N ASN A 1047 -6.04 33.50 -21.50
CA ASN A 1047 -6.21 32.05 -21.71
C ASN A 1047 -7.15 31.65 -22.87
N TYR A 1048 -7.59 32.60 -23.70
CA TYR A 1048 -8.48 32.31 -24.83
C TYR A 1048 -7.79 31.51 -25.95
N PRO A 1049 -8.43 30.46 -26.51
CA PRO A 1049 -7.88 29.75 -27.65
C PRO A 1049 -7.73 30.64 -28.88
N LYS A 1050 -6.57 30.59 -29.53
CA LYS A 1050 -6.29 31.29 -30.80
C LYS A 1050 -6.55 30.35 -31.96
N TYR A 1051 -7.36 30.79 -32.92
CA TYR A 1051 -7.71 29.98 -34.08
C TYR A 1051 -6.97 30.47 -35.33
N PHE A 1052 -6.26 29.55 -35.97
CA PHE A 1052 -5.54 29.82 -37.21
C PHE A 1052 -6.01 28.87 -38.30
N ASP A 1053 -6.17 29.38 -39.51
CA ASP A 1053 -5.95 28.57 -40.70
C ASP A 1053 -4.44 28.46 -40.98
N LEU A 1054 -4.05 27.52 -41.83
CA LEU A 1054 -2.63 27.25 -42.09
C LEU A 1054 -1.88 28.49 -42.63
N GLU A 1055 -2.50 29.29 -43.51
CA GLU A 1055 -1.86 30.48 -44.09
C GLU A 1055 -1.62 31.56 -43.03
N ASN A 1056 -2.60 31.81 -42.16
CA ASN A 1056 -2.50 32.79 -41.10
C ASN A 1056 -1.52 32.35 -40.00
N PHE A 1057 -1.42 31.05 -39.71
CA PHE A 1057 -0.38 30.52 -38.82
C PHE A 1057 1.04 30.73 -39.38
N ILE A 1058 1.22 30.51 -40.69
CA ILE A 1058 2.52 30.74 -41.34
C ILE A 1058 2.88 32.24 -41.31
N LYS A 1059 1.92 33.13 -41.58
CA LYS A 1059 2.13 34.57 -41.49
C LYS A 1059 2.47 35.02 -40.07
N SER A 1060 1.81 34.47 -39.05
CA SER A 1060 2.12 34.78 -37.66
C SER A 1060 3.49 34.26 -37.22
N SER A 1061 4.02 33.23 -37.89
CA SER A 1061 5.32 32.62 -37.59
C SER A 1061 6.52 33.37 -38.16
N ASN A 1062 6.28 34.27 -39.12
CA ASN A 1062 7.30 35.11 -39.76
C ASN A 1062 7.42 36.51 -39.10
N ILE A 1063 6.74 36.73 -37.98
CA ILE A 1063 6.78 37.94 -37.13
C ILE A 1063 7.43 37.52 -35.81
#